data_AF-K1ZHC0-F1
#
_entry.id   AF-K1ZHC0-F1
#
_cell.length_a   1.000
_cell.length_b   1.000
_cell.length_c   1.000
_cell.angle_alpha   90.00
_cell.angle_beta   90.00
_cell.angle_gamma   90.00
#
_symmetry.space_group_name_H-M   'P 1'
#
loop_
_entity.id
_entity.type
_entity.pdbx_description
1 polymer ?
#
loop_
_entity_poly.entity_id
_entity_poly.type
_entity_poly.pdbx_seq_one_letter_code
_entity_poly.pdbx_strand_id
1 'polypeptide(L)'
;MSPVAVSAGAVLSYDRTRIVLPTIEFELTGDQLNAFTYELNGNDEMFFSKGTIPLATVVSGIGNVIKGNGAITGPITLSDSAAVLGIDLRGELRSVVTLNNGELSLLGPLALNGSGIINGPGTVHLCTQEIKLNPLMRSWTTPIFWDALEDGVTLQASLDLSETWTIAGEFLLEGNGNILRLQDNGKLFLLSDAHLIMKDITIQGISDGAIICQDDTCRLTFLRANWLLDGDLTVTHGSIVFERSNVISGPYTLSFDQVLTNTIRKNSECQLDFGITFSVGRTDNGREPLYFEDDSSRLHFQSASLGVKNTGMTLSRGTMIIDKQCAIDFNSTSTANGLQLGTGVSTEDFILKLNPAATLSLGFGHILENIIDIEKGFIGLSTSAKLSFPPGFVIHYAQDSKLANLTLQLTGAASVSFNPGVDVYLEKVLVAIPVGSFLVTARRFNPLILALEGAPDNVELINGTYPQPLVISGTGNILNGSGVMAGLITYLSPLADLTYANLGPLSALISLNGGTLILDADLRIVGSGGVNGPGTIDLNGKTAFYGITTIVQSTPMTFMGNGAIKFNSKATLQASIHFKDYTTIEGFNNILNISTGELVVDSGATLVLKDLVIQDLANNKIRCVDDTGVVIFDNAQIILDDTFTFTHGAMQFLNKNIIQGAHSFVYQTQMTSTIRHESYLKLDLGVTFSYDPPFVEGNNRLLQFEDSSSLLILNRASFIATSSGIELTKGTLDVKQNSYISSTQNLVSGTERGVAFGDGVDDFNVIVRPEVSLILNSGVLEYRNTSSASLNLTNPLSAIAIGTGATLQLYENIPTGAGRVVFENEARLLRTNATNVIGTIEPRGALIRGIFTP
;
A
#
# COMPACT_ATOMS: atom_id res chain seq x y z
N MET A 1 -73.92 -39.85 22.50
CA MET A 1 -74.91 -40.70 21.80
C MET A 1 -76.14 -39.86 21.56
N SER A 2 -76.71 -39.90 20.35
CA SER A 2 -78.02 -39.28 20.10
C SER A 2 -79.08 -39.98 20.97
N PRO A 3 -80.04 -39.26 21.57
CA PRO A 3 -81.17 -39.88 22.26
C PRO A 3 -82.13 -40.60 21.28
N VAL A 4 -81.92 -40.46 19.97
CA VAL A 4 -82.76 -41.03 18.90
C VAL A 4 -82.03 -42.21 18.25
N ALA A 5 -82.70 -43.37 18.23
CA ALA A 5 -82.25 -44.56 17.53
C ALA A 5 -82.95 -44.69 16.18
N VAL A 6 -82.17 -44.84 15.10
CA VAL A 6 -82.66 -45.08 13.73
C VAL A 6 -82.30 -46.52 13.36
N SER A 7 -83.28 -47.32 12.94
CA SER A 7 -83.05 -48.71 12.52
C SER A 7 -82.25 -48.77 11.22
N ALA A 8 -81.48 -49.84 11.02
CA ALA A 8 -80.69 -50.02 9.80
C ALA A 8 -81.57 -49.94 8.54
N GLY A 9 -81.15 -49.11 7.57
CA GLY A 9 -81.88 -48.87 6.31
C GLY A 9 -83.00 -47.83 6.40
N ALA A 10 -83.31 -47.29 7.58
CA ALA A 10 -84.16 -46.12 7.75
C ALA A 10 -83.31 -44.85 7.89
N VAL A 11 -83.89 -43.70 7.56
CA VAL A 11 -83.29 -42.37 7.71
C VAL A 11 -84.28 -41.46 8.44
N LEU A 12 -83.78 -40.59 9.32
CA LEU A 12 -84.57 -39.53 9.94
C LEU A 12 -84.16 -38.17 9.38
N SER A 13 -85.03 -37.57 8.57
CA SER A 13 -84.78 -36.26 7.95
C SER A 13 -85.22 -35.11 8.85
N TYR A 14 -84.41 -34.05 8.84
CA TYR A 14 -84.62 -32.80 9.52
C TYR A 14 -84.69 -31.69 8.46
N ASP A 15 -85.67 -30.79 8.59
CA ASP A 15 -85.78 -29.56 7.80
C ASP A 15 -85.84 -28.39 8.78
N ARG A 16 -84.79 -27.56 8.80
CA ARG A 16 -84.62 -26.41 9.72
C ARG A 16 -85.03 -26.72 11.16
N THR A 17 -84.64 -27.89 11.64
CA THR A 17 -85.10 -28.41 12.93
C THR A 17 -84.13 -28.03 14.03
N ARG A 18 -84.61 -27.27 15.02
CA ARG A 18 -83.83 -26.92 16.22
C ARG A 18 -83.74 -28.11 17.19
N ILE A 19 -82.53 -28.61 17.39
CA ILE A 19 -82.22 -29.71 18.30
C ILE A 19 -81.59 -29.13 19.57
N VAL A 20 -82.20 -29.39 20.73
CA VAL A 20 -81.76 -28.90 22.04
C VAL A 20 -81.44 -30.07 22.96
N LEU A 21 -80.17 -30.19 23.34
CA LEU A 21 -79.64 -31.13 24.32
C LEU A 21 -79.05 -30.34 25.51
N PRO A 22 -78.79 -30.98 26.68
CA PRO A 22 -78.36 -30.25 27.88
C PRO A 22 -77.15 -29.32 27.70
N THR A 23 -76.22 -29.67 26.81
CA THR A 23 -74.98 -28.92 26.58
C THR A 23 -74.79 -28.50 25.12
N ILE A 24 -75.73 -28.84 24.22
CA ILE A 24 -75.59 -28.65 22.77
C ILE A 24 -76.90 -28.08 22.22
N GLU A 25 -76.80 -27.07 21.39
CA GLU A 25 -77.94 -26.49 20.71
C GLU A 25 -77.55 -26.11 19.27
N PHE A 26 -78.27 -26.69 18.31
CA PHE A 26 -78.03 -26.47 16.88
C PHE A 26 -79.32 -26.64 16.06
N GLU A 27 -79.34 -26.07 14.88
CA GLU A 27 -80.36 -26.29 13.86
C GLU A 27 -79.79 -27.22 12.78
N LEU A 28 -80.57 -28.19 12.33
CA LEU A 28 -80.19 -29.15 11.29
C LEU A 28 -81.23 -29.17 10.16
N THR A 29 -80.74 -29.01 8.94
CA THR A 29 -81.37 -29.48 7.71
C THR A 29 -80.46 -30.59 7.17
N GLY A 30 -80.99 -31.81 7.05
CA GLY A 30 -80.23 -33.00 6.68
C GLY A 30 -80.75 -34.26 7.36
N ASP A 31 -80.00 -35.35 7.28
CA ASP A 31 -80.45 -36.69 7.65
C ASP A 31 -79.69 -37.25 8.86
N GLN A 32 -80.34 -38.05 9.71
CA GLN A 32 -79.68 -38.92 10.69
C GLN A 32 -79.77 -40.37 10.25
N LEU A 33 -78.62 -40.98 9.99
CA LEU A 33 -78.50 -42.34 9.45
C LEU A 33 -78.55 -43.42 10.54
N ASN A 34 -78.05 -43.10 11.73
CA ASN A 34 -78.01 -43.99 12.89
C ASN A 34 -77.80 -43.17 14.19
N ALA A 35 -77.64 -43.82 15.34
CA ALA A 35 -77.48 -43.14 16.63
C ALA A 35 -76.18 -42.28 16.76
N PHE A 36 -75.28 -42.36 15.78
CA PHE A 36 -73.93 -41.79 15.79
C PHE A 36 -73.59 -40.89 14.59
N THR A 37 -74.43 -40.84 13.55
CA THR A 37 -74.08 -40.21 12.27
C THR A 37 -75.20 -39.33 11.72
N TYR A 38 -74.86 -38.09 11.39
CA TYR A 38 -75.65 -37.21 10.51
C TYR A 38 -75.10 -37.25 9.08
N GLU A 39 -75.95 -36.98 8.09
CA GLU A 39 -75.61 -36.79 6.69
C GLU A 39 -76.13 -35.43 6.22
N LEU A 40 -75.28 -34.68 5.51
CA LEU A 40 -75.67 -33.48 4.75
C LEU A 40 -75.60 -33.85 3.26
N ASN A 41 -76.75 -33.91 2.58
CA ASN A 41 -76.92 -34.45 1.23
C ASN A 41 -77.41 -33.41 0.23
N GLY A 42 -76.70 -32.29 0.17
CA GLY A 42 -76.87 -31.22 -0.81
C GLY A 42 -77.78 -30.09 -0.34
N ASN A 43 -77.27 -28.86 -0.35
CA ASN A 43 -77.93 -27.66 0.19
C ASN A 43 -78.38 -27.79 1.67
N ASP A 44 -77.84 -28.77 2.39
CA ASP A 44 -78.13 -29.03 3.79
C ASP A 44 -77.27 -28.16 4.72
N GLU A 45 -77.73 -27.95 5.94
CA GLU A 45 -77.09 -27.02 6.87
C GLU A 45 -77.11 -27.52 8.31
N MET A 46 -75.97 -27.39 9.00
CA MET A 46 -75.86 -27.55 10.44
C MET A 46 -75.38 -26.22 11.07
N PHE A 47 -76.29 -25.51 11.74
CA PHE A 47 -76.01 -24.24 12.41
C PHE A 47 -75.94 -24.39 13.93
N PHE A 48 -74.77 -24.12 14.52
CA PHE A 48 -74.52 -24.23 15.95
C PHE A 48 -74.77 -22.93 16.71
N SER A 49 -75.71 -22.95 17.66
CA SER A 49 -75.90 -21.87 18.62
C SER A 49 -74.90 -21.96 19.79
N LYS A 50 -74.64 -23.17 20.30
CA LYS A 50 -73.63 -23.47 21.35
C LYS A 50 -73.35 -24.97 21.48
N GLY A 51 -72.24 -25.30 22.15
CA GLY A 51 -71.91 -26.66 22.57
C GLY A 51 -70.96 -27.41 21.63
N THR A 52 -70.79 -28.71 21.85
CA THR A 52 -69.86 -29.55 21.07
C THR A 52 -70.55 -30.82 20.57
N ILE A 53 -70.59 -31.06 19.26
CA ILE A 53 -71.18 -32.29 18.70
C ILE A 53 -70.12 -33.39 18.57
N PRO A 54 -70.30 -34.56 19.23
CA PRO A 54 -69.40 -35.71 19.10
C PRO A 54 -69.82 -36.71 18.02
N LEU A 55 -70.93 -36.46 17.31
CA LEU A 55 -71.49 -37.34 16.29
C LEU A 55 -70.75 -37.15 14.98
N ALA A 56 -70.56 -38.24 14.22
CA ALA A 56 -69.96 -38.18 12.91
C ALA A 56 -70.89 -37.46 11.92
N THR A 57 -70.30 -36.75 10.94
CA THR A 57 -71.05 -36.11 9.85
C THR A 57 -70.52 -36.61 8.51
N VAL A 58 -71.39 -37.19 7.69
CA VAL A 58 -71.10 -37.53 6.30
C VAL A 58 -71.61 -36.39 5.42
N VAL A 59 -70.85 -36.01 4.40
CA VAL A 59 -71.25 -34.96 3.46
C VAL A 59 -71.28 -35.54 2.05
N SER A 60 -72.42 -35.41 1.39
CA SER A 60 -72.67 -35.82 0.01
C SER A 60 -73.30 -34.67 -0.78
N GLY A 61 -73.02 -34.60 -2.09
CA GLY A 61 -73.52 -33.50 -2.93
C GLY A 61 -72.92 -32.12 -2.61
N ILE A 62 -73.53 -31.07 -3.16
CA ILE A 62 -73.00 -29.69 -3.13
C ILE A 62 -73.87 -28.73 -2.32
N GLY A 63 -73.28 -27.61 -1.85
CA GLY A 63 -74.01 -26.55 -1.15
C GLY A 63 -74.25 -26.82 0.34
N ASN A 64 -73.62 -27.85 0.90
CA ASN A 64 -73.73 -28.18 2.32
C ASN A 64 -72.94 -27.17 3.17
N VAL A 65 -73.46 -26.80 4.34
CA VAL A 65 -72.79 -25.83 5.23
C VAL A 65 -72.80 -26.25 6.69
N ILE A 66 -71.66 -26.15 7.36
CA ILE A 66 -71.53 -26.21 8.82
C ILE A 66 -71.10 -24.85 9.33
N LYS A 67 -71.86 -24.25 10.25
CA LYS A 67 -71.56 -22.89 10.73
C LYS A 67 -72.01 -22.62 12.16
N GLY A 68 -71.53 -21.52 12.76
CA GLY A 68 -71.97 -21.03 14.07
C GLY A 68 -70.90 -21.09 15.16
N ASN A 69 -71.31 -20.98 16.43
CA ASN A 69 -70.39 -20.80 17.58
C ASN A 69 -70.05 -22.10 18.33
N GLY A 70 -70.44 -23.26 17.80
CA GLY A 70 -70.19 -24.57 18.41
C GLY A 70 -68.82 -25.14 18.05
N ALA A 71 -68.50 -26.28 18.66
CA ALA A 71 -67.32 -27.08 18.35
C ALA A 71 -67.73 -28.47 17.84
N ILE A 72 -66.83 -29.15 17.13
CA ILE A 72 -67.09 -30.49 16.59
C ILE A 72 -65.98 -31.44 17.03
N THR A 73 -66.34 -32.54 17.68
CA THR A 73 -65.42 -33.62 18.07
C THR A 73 -65.68 -34.93 17.32
N GLY A 74 -66.84 -35.07 16.65
CA GLY A 74 -67.09 -36.18 15.73
C GLY A 74 -66.40 -35.97 14.38
N PRO A 75 -66.01 -37.05 13.67
CA PRO A 75 -65.34 -36.94 12.38
C PRO A 75 -66.28 -36.41 11.30
N ILE A 76 -65.74 -35.66 10.35
CA ILE A 76 -66.43 -35.21 9.14
C ILE A 76 -65.85 -35.98 7.95
N THR A 77 -66.69 -36.60 7.11
CA THR A 77 -66.24 -37.38 5.95
C THR A 77 -67.04 -36.96 4.73
N LEU A 78 -66.36 -36.42 3.72
CA LEU A 78 -66.93 -36.20 2.39
C LEU A 78 -67.04 -37.56 1.69
N SER A 79 -68.17 -37.84 1.03
CA SER A 79 -68.47 -39.18 0.50
C SER A 79 -67.61 -39.56 -0.70
N ASP A 80 -67.28 -38.57 -1.54
CA ASP A 80 -66.65 -38.74 -2.84
C ASP A 80 -66.13 -37.39 -3.38
N SER A 81 -65.63 -37.39 -4.62
CA SER A 81 -65.07 -36.21 -5.29
C SER A 81 -66.09 -35.13 -5.68
N ALA A 82 -67.39 -35.40 -5.61
CA ALA A 82 -68.44 -34.42 -5.91
C ALA A 82 -69.00 -33.78 -4.62
N ALA A 83 -68.59 -34.25 -3.44
CA ALA A 83 -69.02 -33.68 -2.17
C ALA A 83 -68.33 -32.33 -1.90
N VAL A 84 -69.13 -31.32 -1.54
CA VAL A 84 -68.65 -29.97 -1.20
C VAL A 84 -69.23 -29.54 0.14
N LEU A 85 -68.35 -29.09 1.06
CA LEU A 85 -68.71 -28.58 2.37
C LEU A 85 -68.20 -27.14 2.56
N GLY A 86 -69.10 -26.21 2.87
CA GLY A 86 -68.76 -24.91 3.43
C GLY A 86 -68.64 -24.95 4.96
N ILE A 87 -67.63 -24.30 5.52
CA ILE A 87 -67.46 -24.20 6.99
C ILE A 87 -67.25 -22.74 7.45
N ASP A 88 -68.12 -22.27 8.36
CA ASP A 88 -67.98 -21.00 9.10
C ASP A 88 -68.16 -21.28 10.59
N LEU A 89 -67.21 -22.02 11.15
CA LEU A 89 -67.24 -22.43 12.55
C LEU A 89 -66.36 -21.49 13.38
N ARG A 90 -66.99 -20.70 14.26
CA ARG A 90 -66.29 -19.81 15.19
C ARG A 90 -65.76 -20.53 16.44
N GLY A 91 -66.19 -21.76 16.67
CA GLY A 91 -65.59 -22.65 17.67
C GLY A 91 -64.50 -23.55 17.07
N GLU A 92 -64.06 -24.54 17.85
CA GLU A 92 -62.93 -25.39 17.45
C GLU A 92 -63.39 -26.65 16.72
N LEU A 93 -62.64 -27.01 15.68
CA LEU A 93 -62.72 -28.34 15.07
C LEU A 93 -61.70 -29.25 15.74
N ARG A 94 -62.20 -30.22 16.52
CA ARG A 94 -61.41 -31.14 17.34
C ARG A 94 -61.33 -32.57 16.80
N SER A 95 -61.65 -32.75 15.52
CA SER A 95 -61.74 -34.05 14.86
C SER A 95 -61.20 -34.03 13.43
N VAL A 96 -61.07 -35.20 12.85
CA VAL A 96 -60.60 -35.39 11.47
C VAL A 96 -61.68 -34.96 10.46
N VAL A 97 -61.28 -34.21 9.44
CA VAL A 97 -62.07 -33.96 8.22
C VAL A 97 -61.44 -34.76 7.09
N THR A 98 -62.11 -35.80 6.59
CA THR A 98 -61.64 -36.63 5.48
C THR A 98 -62.26 -36.14 4.18
N LEU A 99 -61.44 -35.70 3.22
CA LEU A 99 -61.91 -35.04 2.01
C LEU A 99 -62.32 -36.00 0.88
N ASN A 100 -61.71 -37.18 0.75
CA ASN A 100 -62.02 -38.17 -0.29
C ASN A 100 -62.10 -37.60 -1.73
N ASN A 101 -61.21 -36.66 -2.06
CA ASN A 101 -61.14 -35.87 -3.30
C ASN A 101 -62.24 -34.81 -3.47
N GLY A 102 -63.12 -34.61 -2.49
CA GLY A 102 -64.11 -33.53 -2.49
C GLY A 102 -63.51 -32.18 -2.05
N GLU A 103 -64.38 -31.19 -1.85
CA GLU A 103 -63.99 -29.80 -1.61
C GLU A 103 -64.46 -29.28 -0.24
N LEU A 104 -63.55 -28.63 0.48
CA LEU A 104 -63.83 -27.89 1.72
C LEU A 104 -63.65 -26.40 1.46
N SER A 105 -64.71 -25.61 1.58
CA SER A 105 -64.68 -24.16 1.45
C SER A 105 -64.74 -23.47 2.82
N LEU A 106 -63.75 -22.65 3.14
CA LEU A 106 -63.81 -21.80 4.33
C LEU A 106 -64.66 -20.56 4.05
N LEU A 107 -65.73 -20.44 4.83
CA LEU A 107 -66.61 -19.28 4.88
C LEU A 107 -66.27 -18.36 6.07
N GLY A 108 -65.40 -18.83 6.98
CA GLY A 108 -64.80 -18.10 8.10
C GLY A 108 -63.48 -18.78 8.55
N PRO A 109 -62.73 -18.17 9.48
CA PRO A 109 -61.45 -18.72 9.94
C PRO A 109 -61.67 -20.01 10.72
N LEU A 110 -60.75 -20.97 10.57
CA LEU A 110 -60.87 -22.30 11.17
C LEU A 110 -59.68 -22.62 12.08
N ALA A 111 -59.96 -22.98 13.33
CA ALA A 111 -58.94 -23.46 14.26
C ALA A 111 -59.07 -24.97 14.49
N LEU A 112 -58.02 -25.71 14.13
CA LEU A 112 -57.88 -27.12 14.41
C LEU A 112 -57.27 -27.30 15.81
N ASN A 113 -57.85 -28.16 16.65
CA ASN A 113 -57.37 -28.43 18.02
C ASN A 113 -57.49 -29.92 18.38
N GLY A 114 -56.82 -30.38 19.43
CA GLY A 114 -56.97 -31.76 19.92
C GLY A 114 -56.58 -32.81 18.88
N SER A 115 -57.56 -33.46 18.24
CA SER A 115 -57.36 -34.39 17.12
C SER A 115 -57.71 -33.80 15.75
N GLY A 116 -57.88 -32.47 15.66
CA GLY A 116 -58.20 -31.74 14.44
C GLY A 116 -57.11 -31.87 13.39
N ILE A 117 -57.48 -32.35 12.20
CA ILE A 117 -56.64 -32.46 11.01
C ILE A 117 -57.54 -32.51 9.77
N ILE A 118 -57.10 -31.91 8.66
CA ILE A 118 -57.72 -32.10 7.34
C ILE A 118 -56.94 -33.21 6.66
N ASN A 119 -57.62 -34.31 6.35
CA ASN A 119 -57.04 -35.49 5.74
C ASN A 119 -57.46 -35.57 4.28
N GLY A 120 -56.51 -35.36 3.37
CA GLY A 120 -56.70 -35.44 1.93
C GLY A 120 -56.75 -36.87 1.39
N PRO A 121 -56.71 -37.04 0.05
CA PRO A 121 -56.67 -35.99 -0.98
C PRO A 121 -57.96 -35.17 -1.05
N GLY A 122 -57.88 -33.93 -1.55
CA GLY A 122 -59.01 -33.05 -1.82
C GLY A 122 -58.61 -31.59 -1.94
N THR A 123 -59.58 -30.73 -2.22
CA THR A 123 -59.40 -29.29 -2.39
C THR A 123 -59.86 -28.54 -1.15
N VAL A 124 -59.07 -27.57 -0.71
CA VAL A 124 -59.44 -26.63 0.34
C VAL A 124 -59.43 -25.21 -0.23
N HIS A 125 -60.61 -24.62 -0.38
CA HIS A 125 -60.78 -23.22 -0.76
C HIS A 125 -60.70 -22.36 0.50
N LEU A 126 -59.59 -21.66 0.66
CA LEU A 126 -59.36 -20.75 1.78
C LEU A 126 -60.10 -19.42 1.60
N CYS A 127 -60.41 -19.04 0.36
CA CYS A 127 -60.88 -17.68 0.04
C CYS A 127 -59.91 -16.66 0.67
N THR A 128 -60.40 -15.82 1.59
CA THR A 128 -59.61 -14.86 2.39
C THR A 128 -59.58 -15.26 3.87
N GLN A 129 -59.48 -16.55 4.18
CA GLN A 129 -59.58 -17.09 5.54
C GLN A 129 -58.35 -17.90 5.94
N GLU A 130 -58.05 -17.90 7.24
CA GLU A 130 -56.92 -18.61 7.84
C GLU A 130 -57.34 -19.97 8.41
N ILE A 131 -56.48 -20.99 8.24
CA ILE A 131 -56.50 -22.22 9.04
C ILE A 131 -55.35 -22.20 10.04
N LYS A 132 -55.67 -22.25 11.33
CA LYS A 132 -54.69 -22.53 12.39
C LYS A 132 -54.58 -24.03 12.59
N LEU A 133 -53.41 -24.56 12.31
CA LEU A 133 -53.12 -25.98 12.48
C LEU A 133 -53.12 -26.36 13.97
N ASN A 134 -53.38 -27.64 14.24
CA ASN A 134 -53.39 -28.17 15.58
C ASN A 134 -51.99 -28.10 16.23
N PRO A 135 -51.83 -27.51 17.43
CA PRO A 135 -50.53 -27.39 18.11
C PRO A 135 -49.89 -28.73 18.50
N LEU A 136 -50.65 -29.83 18.49
CA LEU A 136 -50.16 -31.18 18.74
C LEU A 136 -49.78 -31.93 17.46
N MET A 137 -50.09 -31.39 16.28
CA MET A 137 -49.75 -32.02 15.01
C MET A 137 -48.24 -31.99 14.79
N ARG A 138 -47.71 -33.09 14.26
CA ARG A 138 -46.28 -33.27 13.97
C ARG A 138 -46.00 -33.72 12.56
N SER A 139 -46.98 -34.35 11.90
CA SER A 139 -46.83 -34.83 10.52
C SER A 139 -48.09 -34.56 9.70
N TRP A 140 -47.89 -34.38 8.40
CA TRP A 140 -48.94 -34.29 7.39
C TRP A 140 -48.63 -35.29 6.27
N THR A 141 -49.49 -36.30 6.12
CA THR A 141 -49.19 -37.50 5.33
C THR A 141 -50.12 -37.72 4.14
N THR A 142 -50.92 -36.73 3.78
CA THR A 142 -51.82 -36.79 2.61
C THR A 142 -51.70 -35.53 1.76
N PRO A 143 -51.83 -35.63 0.43
CA PRO A 143 -51.73 -34.46 -0.43
C PRO A 143 -52.96 -33.55 -0.28
N ILE A 144 -52.78 -32.26 -0.50
CA ILE A 144 -53.87 -31.27 -0.47
C ILE A 144 -53.68 -30.29 -1.62
N PHE A 145 -54.79 -29.90 -2.25
CA PHE A 145 -54.86 -28.75 -3.13
C PHE A 145 -55.38 -27.54 -2.34
N TRP A 146 -54.58 -26.50 -2.23
CA TRP A 146 -54.92 -25.24 -1.60
C TRP A 146 -55.28 -24.20 -2.66
N ASP A 147 -56.50 -23.68 -2.58
CA ASP A 147 -56.96 -22.57 -3.40
C ASP A 147 -57.18 -21.34 -2.52
N ALA A 148 -56.30 -20.34 -2.63
CA ALA A 148 -56.24 -19.20 -1.71
C ALA A 148 -56.24 -17.86 -2.46
N LEU A 149 -56.82 -16.83 -1.85
CA LEU A 149 -56.84 -15.47 -2.41
C LEU A 149 -55.96 -14.45 -1.65
N GLU A 150 -55.66 -14.68 -0.37
CA GLU A 150 -54.84 -13.76 0.44
C GLU A 150 -54.24 -14.45 1.68
N ASP A 151 -55.06 -15.16 2.47
CA ASP A 151 -54.64 -15.87 3.69
C ASP A 151 -54.15 -17.30 3.40
N GLY A 152 -53.86 -18.07 4.45
CA GLY A 152 -53.53 -19.48 4.28
C GLY A 152 -53.47 -20.27 5.57
N VAL A 153 -52.31 -20.87 5.81
CA VAL A 153 -52.10 -21.85 6.87
C VAL A 153 -51.11 -21.32 7.89
N THR A 154 -51.50 -21.38 9.16
CA THR A 154 -50.64 -21.02 10.29
C THR A 154 -50.19 -22.27 11.05
N LEU A 155 -48.88 -22.48 11.10
CA LEU A 155 -48.26 -23.52 11.91
C LEU A 155 -48.33 -23.13 13.40
N GLN A 156 -48.84 -24.04 14.22
CA GLN A 156 -48.81 -23.91 15.69
C GLN A 156 -47.79 -24.84 16.36
N ALA A 157 -47.14 -25.68 15.57
CA ALA A 157 -46.00 -26.50 15.94
C ALA A 157 -45.20 -26.85 14.69
N SER A 158 -44.01 -27.41 14.87
CA SER A 158 -43.21 -27.93 13.76
C SER A 158 -43.91 -29.12 13.08
N LEU A 159 -43.85 -29.16 11.75
CA LEU A 159 -44.60 -30.08 10.90
C LEU A 159 -43.69 -30.80 9.91
N ASP A 160 -43.76 -32.13 9.89
CA ASP A 160 -43.14 -32.97 8.88
C ASP A 160 -44.15 -33.21 7.73
N LEU A 161 -43.88 -32.65 6.56
CA LEU A 161 -44.71 -32.82 5.37
C LEU A 161 -44.19 -34.01 4.56
N SER A 162 -44.99 -35.06 4.44
CA SER A 162 -44.64 -36.28 3.70
C SER A 162 -45.30 -36.41 2.34
N GLU A 163 -46.24 -35.54 1.99
CA GLU A 163 -46.93 -35.56 0.70
C GLU A 163 -47.02 -34.16 0.11
N THR A 164 -47.39 -34.06 -1.17
CA THR A 164 -47.38 -32.79 -1.90
C THR A 164 -48.54 -31.88 -1.51
N TRP A 165 -48.23 -30.61 -1.21
CA TRP A 165 -49.19 -29.52 -1.21
C TRP A 165 -49.14 -28.79 -2.56
N THR A 166 -50.28 -28.77 -3.25
CA THR A 166 -50.47 -28.00 -4.50
C THR A 166 -51.12 -26.67 -4.16
N ILE A 167 -50.61 -25.57 -4.71
CA ILE A 167 -50.99 -24.20 -4.32
C ILE A 167 -51.45 -23.42 -5.55
N ALA A 168 -52.64 -22.83 -5.45
CA ALA A 168 -53.22 -21.89 -6.41
C ALA A 168 -53.51 -20.55 -5.72
N GLY A 169 -53.36 -19.45 -6.47
CA GLY A 169 -53.59 -18.09 -5.98
C GLY A 169 -52.56 -17.60 -4.95
N GLU A 170 -52.95 -16.66 -4.09
CA GLU A 170 -52.07 -16.06 -3.08
C GLU A 170 -52.22 -16.79 -1.75
N PHE A 171 -51.17 -17.49 -1.32
CA PHE A 171 -51.16 -18.38 -0.17
C PHE A 171 -50.11 -17.96 0.86
N LEU A 172 -50.58 -17.61 2.06
CA LEU A 172 -49.73 -17.33 3.21
C LEU A 172 -49.47 -18.60 4.03
N LEU A 173 -48.21 -19.01 4.12
CA LEU A 173 -47.72 -19.97 5.10
C LEU A 173 -47.03 -19.25 6.25
N GLU A 174 -47.76 -19.06 7.35
CA GLU A 174 -47.26 -18.45 8.58
C GLU A 174 -46.65 -19.52 9.49
N GLY A 175 -45.32 -19.50 9.63
CA GLY A 175 -44.59 -20.46 10.46
C GLY A 175 -44.72 -20.17 11.95
N ASN A 176 -44.93 -18.91 12.36
CA ASN A 176 -44.95 -18.51 13.77
C ASN A 176 -43.70 -19.00 14.56
N GLY A 177 -42.54 -18.99 13.91
CA GLY A 177 -41.25 -19.49 14.40
C GLY A 177 -41.04 -21.00 14.31
N ASN A 178 -41.98 -21.76 13.76
CA ASN A 178 -41.89 -23.22 13.66
C ASN A 178 -41.09 -23.70 12.45
N ILE A 179 -40.83 -25.02 12.44
CA ILE A 179 -40.14 -25.71 11.36
C ILE A 179 -41.15 -26.44 10.47
N LEU A 180 -41.08 -26.24 9.15
CA LEU A 180 -41.64 -27.16 8.16
C LEU A 180 -40.52 -28.05 7.63
N ARG A 181 -40.64 -29.37 7.80
CA ARG A 181 -39.68 -30.34 7.23
C ARG A 181 -40.28 -31.03 6.04
N LEU A 182 -39.68 -30.85 4.87
CA LEU A 182 -40.02 -31.57 3.66
C LEU A 182 -39.36 -32.94 3.72
N GLN A 183 -40.15 -34.01 3.78
CA GLN A 183 -39.68 -35.39 3.68
C GLN A 183 -39.57 -35.80 2.20
N ASP A 184 -39.11 -37.01 1.89
CA ASP A 184 -38.84 -37.49 0.51
C ASP A 184 -39.94 -37.19 -0.53
N ASN A 185 -41.21 -37.32 -0.15
CA ASN A 185 -42.38 -37.04 -1.01
C ASN A 185 -43.09 -35.70 -0.68
N GLY A 186 -42.63 -35.01 0.36
CA GLY A 186 -43.15 -33.71 0.79
C GLY A 186 -42.70 -32.60 -0.14
N LYS A 187 -43.64 -31.98 -0.85
CA LYS A 187 -43.35 -30.95 -1.86
C LYS A 187 -44.32 -29.79 -1.75
N LEU A 188 -43.85 -28.60 -2.11
CA LEU A 188 -44.69 -27.43 -2.37
C LEU A 188 -44.72 -27.20 -3.89
N PHE A 189 -45.87 -27.43 -4.52
CA PHE A 189 -46.07 -27.27 -5.96
C PHE A 189 -46.97 -26.07 -6.25
N LEU A 190 -46.45 -25.04 -6.90
CA LEU A 190 -47.16 -23.82 -7.22
C LEU A 190 -47.67 -23.88 -8.67
N LEU A 191 -48.97 -23.65 -8.87
CA LEU A 191 -49.56 -23.49 -10.20
C LEU A 191 -49.19 -22.13 -10.82
N SER A 192 -49.49 -21.98 -12.11
CA SER A 192 -49.41 -20.68 -12.81
C SER A 192 -50.14 -19.59 -12.02
N ASP A 193 -49.54 -18.40 -11.99
CA ASP A 193 -49.93 -17.19 -11.26
C ASP A 193 -49.95 -17.31 -9.72
N ALA A 194 -49.62 -18.47 -9.15
CA ALA A 194 -49.62 -18.66 -7.71
C ALA A 194 -48.49 -17.86 -7.02
N HIS A 195 -48.79 -17.35 -5.84
CA HIS A 195 -47.86 -16.60 -4.99
C HIS A 195 -47.81 -17.23 -3.60
N LEU A 196 -46.68 -17.85 -3.26
CA LEU A 196 -46.44 -18.42 -1.92
C LEU A 196 -45.66 -17.42 -1.07
N ILE A 197 -46.25 -17.00 0.04
CA ILE A 197 -45.60 -16.17 1.07
C ILE A 197 -45.27 -17.05 2.26
N MET A 198 -43.98 -17.23 2.54
CA MET A 198 -43.49 -17.98 3.69
C MET A 198 -42.94 -17.01 4.73
N LYS A 199 -43.64 -16.92 5.86
CA LYS A 199 -43.37 -15.93 6.91
C LYS A 199 -42.98 -16.60 8.22
N ASP A 200 -41.95 -16.07 8.87
CA ASP A 200 -41.52 -16.46 10.22
C ASP A 200 -41.34 -17.98 10.37
N ILE A 201 -40.63 -18.59 9.41
CA ILE A 201 -40.58 -20.05 9.28
C ILE A 201 -39.14 -20.55 9.07
N THR A 202 -38.84 -21.73 9.59
CA THR A 202 -37.64 -22.48 9.17
C THR A 202 -38.07 -23.67 8.31
N ILE A 203 -37.44 -23.85 7.16
CA ILE A 203 -37.77 -24.90 6.21
C ILE A 203 -36.56 -25.83 6.11
N GLN A 204 -36.77 -27.12 6.35
CA GLN A 204 -35.74 -28.16 6.28
C GLN A 204 -36.07 -29.17 5.18
N GLY A 205 -35.06 -29.87 4.67
CA GLY A 205 -35.24 -30.85 3.59
C GLY A 205 -35.36 -30.19 2.22
N ILE A 206 -34.83 -28.97 2.05
CA ILE A 206 -34.84 -28.31 0.76
C ILE A 206 -33.78 -28.94 -0.13
N SER A 207 -34.22 -29.48 -1.25
CA SER A 207 -33.40 -30.03 -2.34
C SER A 207 -34.18 -29.92 -3.66
N ASP A 208 -33.60 -30.34 -4.76
CA ASP A 208 -34.26 -30.39 -6.07
C ASP A 208 -35.64 -31.07 -6.01
N GLY A 209 -36.66 -30.35 -6.47
CA GLY A 209 -38.04 -30.83 -6.48
C GLY A 209 -38.82 -30.63 -5.17
N ALA A 210 -38.21 -30.07 -4.13
CA ALA A 210 -38.89 -29.77 -2.86
C ALA A 210 -39.87 -28.58 -2.97
N ILE A 211 -39.50 -27.55 -3.74
CA ILE A 211 -40.33 -26.39 -4.08
C ILE A 211 -40.33 -26.24 -5.60
N ILE A 212 -41.50 -26.33 -6.22
CA ILE A 212 -41.65 -26.37 -7.68
C ILE A 212 -42.60 -25.26 -8.12
N CYS A 213 -42.15 -24.40 -9.03
CA CYS A 213 -43.01 -23.49 -9.79
C CYS A 213 -43.37 -24.13 -11.12
N GLN A 214 -44.65 -24.10 -11.50
CA GLN A 214 -45.12 -24.62 -12.77
C GLN A 214 -44.56 -23.84 -13.97
N ASP A 215 -44.46 -22.51 -13.85
CA ASP A 215 -43.89 -21.62 -14.87
C ASP A 215 -43.40 -20.29 -14.25
N ASP A 216 -42.97 -19.37 -15.12
CA ASP A 216 -42.39 -18.07 -14.74
C ASP A 216 -43.38 -17.06 -14.15
N THR A 217 -44.68 -17.35 -14.12
CA THR A 217 -45.68 -16.48 -13.48
C THR A 217 -45.76 -16.70 -11.96
N CYS A 218 -45.21 -17.81 -11.46
CA CYS A 218 -45.17 -18.11 -10.04
C CYS A 218 -44.28 -17.11 -9.26
N ARG A 219 -44.66 -16.83 -8.02
CA ARG A 219 -43.92 -15.92 -7.12
C ARG A 219 -43.70 -16.58 -5.76
N LEU A 220 -42.49 -16.44 -5.22
CA LEU A 220 -42.17 -16.83 -3.86
C LEU A 220 -41.71 -15.61 -3.06
N THR A 221 -42.23 -15.45 -1.85
CA THR A 221 -41.78 -14.41 -0.91
C THR A 221 -41.37 -15.04 0.40
N PHE A 222 -40.13 -14.80 0.81
CA PHE A 222 -39.58 -15.24 2.08
C PHE A 222 -39.48 -14.03 3.00
N LEU A 223 -40.36 -13.98 4.00
CA LEU A 223 -40.47 -12.90 4.96
C LEU A 223 -39.98 -13.39 6.31
N ARG A 224 -38.70 -13.17 6.60
CA ARG A 224 -38.01 -13.75 7.78
C ARG A 224 -38.11 -15.28 7.79
N ALA A 225 -37.53 -15.90 6.77
CA ALA A 225 -37.49 -17.36 6.64
C ALA A 225 -36.05 -17.89 6.60
N ASN A 226 -35.85 -19.09 7.17
CA ASN A 226 -34.58 -19.81 7.17
C ASN A 226 -34.68 -21.09 6.35
N TRP A 227 -33.68 -21.36 5.52
CA TRP A 227 -33.59 -22.52 4.65
C TRP A 227 -32.44 -23.40 5.12
N LEU A 228 -32.72 -24.67 5.37
CA LEU A 228 -31.70 -25.69 5.57
C LEU A 228 -31.74 -26.64 4.37
N LEU A 229 -30.76 -26.50 3.49
CA LEU A 229 -30.59 -27.36 2.34
C LEU A 229 -30.16 -28.76 2.80
N ASP A 230 -30.74 -29.79 2.18
CA ASP A 230 -30.39 -31.20 2.37
C ASP A 230 -29.82 -31.84 1.08
N GLY A 231 -29.85 -31.08 -0.02
CA GLY A 231 -29.25 -31.40 -1.30
C GLY A 231 -29.10 -30.13 -2.15
N ASP A 232 -28.53 -30.27 -3.34
CA ASP A 232 -28.50 -29.17 -4.31
C ASP A 232 -29.94 -28.77 -4.70
N LEU A 233 -30.14 -27.47 -4.97
CA LEU A 233 -31.40 -26.90 -5.44
C LEU A 233 -31.17 -26.04 -6.67
N THR A 234 -31.94 -26.30 -7.73
CA THR A 234 -31.98 -25.56 -8.98
C THR A 234 -33.36 -24.95 -9.17
N VAL A 235 -33.44 -23.63 -9.12
CA VAL A 235 -34.67 -22.87 -9.39
C VAL A 235 -34.73 -22.55 -10.88
N THR A 236 -35.65 -23.21 -11.60
CA THR A 236 -35.81 -23.07 -13.06
C THR A 236 -36.91 -22.10 -13.48
N HIS A 237 -37.86 -21.84 -12.59
CA HIS A 237 -39.00 -20.96 -12.84
C HIS A 237 -39.38 -20.21 -11.56
N GLY A 238 -40.06 -19.08 -11.72
CA GLY A 238 -40.69 -18.31 -10.66
C GLY A 238 -39.75 -17.36 -9.90
N SER A 239 -40.19 -16.11 -9.72
CA SER A 239 -39.36 -15.09 -9.06
C SER A 239 -39.35 -15.24 -7.54
N ILE A 240 -38.20 -15.04 -6.91
CA ILE A 240 -38.03 -15.07 -5.46
C ILE A 240 -37.82 -13.65 -4.92
N VAL A 241 -38.52 -13.33 -3.83
CA VAL A 241 -38.38 -12.08 -3.07
C VAL A 241 -37.94 -12.38 -1.63
N PHE A 242 -36.86 -11.75 -1.18
CA PHE A 242 -36.40 -11.80 0.20
C PHE A 242 -36.74 -10.51 0.94
N GLU A 243 -37.46 -10.65 2.06
CA GLU A 243 -37.86 -9.55 2.94
C GLU A 243 -37.42 -9.81 4.38
N ARG A 244 -36.98 -8.74 5.07
CA ARG A 244 -36.36 -8.81 6.40
C ARG A 244 -35.11 -9.71 6.36
N SER A 245 -34.79 -10.41 7.43
CA SER A 245 -33.60 -11.26 7.53
C SER A 245 -33.92 -12.70 7.16
N ASN A 246 -33.32 -13.20 6.09
CA ASN A 246 -33.43 -14.58 5.63
C ASN A 246 -32.05 -15.24 5.66
N VAL A 247 -32.00 -16.51 6.04
CA VAL A 247 -30.74 -17.28 6.10
C VAL A 247 -30.90 -18.54 5.26
N ILE A 248 -29.94 -18.80 4.38
CA ILE A 248 -29.83 -20.04 3.62
C ILE A 248 -28.54 -20.73 4.04
N SER A 249 -28.64 -21.98 4.48
CA SER A 249 -27.51 -22.73 5.03
C SER A 249 -27.47 -24.16 4.52
N GLY A 250 -26.27 -24.69 4.37
CA GLY A 250 -26.00 -26.07 3.93
C GLY A 250 -24.83 -26.11 2.94
N PRO A 251 -23.97 -27.14 2.97
CA PRO A 251 -22.78 -27.23 2.11
C PRO A 251 -23.14 -27.70 0.69
N TYR A 252 -24.24 -27.18 0.15
CA TYR A 252 -24.84 -27.58 -1.13
C TYR A 252 -24.85 -26.40 -2.10
N THR A 253 -25.27 -26.66 -3.33
CA THR A 253 -25.39 -25.64 -4.38
C THR A 253 -26.82 -25.15 -4.49
N LEU A 254 -27.01 -23.83 -4.40
CA LEU A 254 -28.24 -23.14 -4.80
C LEU A 254 -28.00 -22.49 -6.16
N SER A 255 -28.68 -22.97 -7.20
CA SER A 255 -28.58 -22.47 -8.57
C SER A 255 -29.86 -21.75 -8.99
N PHE A 256 -29.74 -20.51 -9.44
CA PHE A 256 -30.83 -19.83 -10.16
C PHE A 256 -30.62 -20.02 -11.67
N ASP A 257 -31.44 -20.86 -12.30
CA ASP A 257 -31.44 -21.22 -13.72
C ASP A 257 -32.74 -20.79 -14.40
N GLN A 258 -33.06 -19.52 -14.26
CA GLN A 258 -34.31 -18.93 -14.70
C GLN A 258 -34.07 -17.62 -15.47
N VAL A 259 -35.08 -17.18 -16.22
CA VAL A 259 -35.05 -15.91 -16.95
C VAL A 259 -35.43 -14.72 -16.06
N LEU A 260 -35.98 -14.95 -14.87
CA LEU A 260 -36.50 -13.90 -14.00
C LEU A 260 -35.43 -13.32 -13.07
N THR A 261 -35.66 -12.07 -12.68
CA THR A 261 -34.87 -11.37 -11.65
C THR A 261 -35.43 -11.66 -10.27
N ASN A 262 -34.56 -12.09 -9.35
CA ASN A 262 -34.90 -12.24 -7.93
C ASN A 262 -34.64 -10.93 -7.19
N THR A 263 -35.34 -10.67 -6.09
CA THR A 263 -35.28 -9.36 -5.41
C THR A 263 -34.92 -9.50 -3.93
N ILE A 264 -34.00 -8.67 -3.45
CA ILE A 264 -33.81 -8.39 -2.04
C ILE A 264 -34.39 -6.99 -1.76
N ARG A 265 -35.45 -6.92 -0.95
CA ARG A 265 -36.13 -5.66 -0.63
C ARG A 265 -35.25 -4.72 0.19
N LYS A 266 -35.67 -3.45 0.31
CA LYS A 266 -35.03 -2.50 1.22
C LYS A 266 -35.09 -3.01 2.65
N ASN A 267 -34.07 -2.67 3.45
CA ASN A 267 -33.89 -3.09 4.83
C ASN A 267 -34.00 -4.61 5.03
N SER A 268 -33.60 -5.38 4.01
CA SER A 268 -33.67 -6.84 4.01
C SER A 268 -32.30 -7.43 3.71
N GLU A 269 -32.07 -8.63 4.21
CA GLU A 269 -30.80 -9.34 4.12
C GLU A 269 -31.07 -10.81 3.75
N CYS A 270 -30.33 -11.29 2.74
CA CYS A 270 -30.20 -12.71 2.45
C CYS A 270 -28.79 -13.15 2.86
N GLN A 271 -28.69 -13.90 3.94
CA GLN A 271 -27.44 -14.48 4.41
C GLN A 271 -27.25 -15.88 3.85
N LEU A 272 -26.06 -16.16 3.34
CA LEU A 272 -25.57 -17.44 2.85
C LEU A 272 -24.49 -17.93 3.81
N ASP A 273 -24.69 -19.08 4.47
CA ASP A 273 -23.74 -19.62 5.46
C ASP A 273 -23.48 -21.12 5.27
N PHE A 274 -22.48 -21.63 5.98
CA PHE A 274 -22.17 -23.05 6.12
C PHE A 274 -21.79 -23.75 4.80
N GLY A 275 -20.89 -23.13 4.03
CA GLY A 275 -20.28 -23.76 2.86
C GLY A 275 -21.15 -23.75 1.59
N ILE A 276 -22.28 -23.05 1.60
CA ILE A 276 -23.18 -22.98 0.45
C ILE A 276 -22.48 -22.37 -0.77
N THR A 277 -22.75 -22.93 -1.95
CA THR A 277 -22.37 -22.34 -3.24
C THR A 277 -23.60 -21.74 -3.90
N PHE A 278 -23.66 -20.42 -4.02
CA PHE A 278 -24.74 -19.71 -4.70
C PHE A 278 -24.37 -19.42 -6.15
N SER A 279 -24.94 -20.18 -7.08
CA SER A 279 -24.68 -20.09 -8.52
C SER A 279 -25.75 -19.28 -9.24
N VAL A 280 -25.37 -18.13 -9.80
CA VAL A 280 -26.32 -17.13 -10.29
C VAL A 280 -25.96 -16.59 -11.68
N GLY A 281 -26.99 -16.44 -12.50
CA GLY A 281 -26.97 -15.94 -13.87
C GLY A 281 -28.38 -16.07 -14.47
N ARG A 282 -28.62 -15.49 -15.65
CA ARG A 282 -29.90 -15.69 -16.36
C ARG A 282 -29.73 -16.67 -17.50
N THR A 283 -30.80 -17.35 -17.90
CA THR A 283 -30.77 -18.28 -19.04
C THR A 283 -31.01 -17.59 -20.39
N ASP A 284 -31.41 -16.30 -20.40
CA ASP A 284 -31.77 -15.51 -21.60
C ASP A 284 -30.75 -14.40 -21.97
N ASN A 285 -29.51 -14.52 -21.50
CA ASN A 285 -28.44 -13.51 -21.64
C ASN A 285 -28.66 -12.20 -20.88
N GLY A 286 -29.73 -12.04 -20.10
CA GLY A 286 -29.85 -10.90 -19.19
C GLY A 286 -28.74 -10.92 -18.12
N ARG A 287 -28.37 -9.74 -17.61
CA ARG A 287 -27.27 -9.61 -16.64
C ARG A 287 -27.75 -9.28 -15.23
N GLU A 288 -29.06 -9.22 -15.00
CA GLU A 288 -29.67 -8.81 -13.73
C GLU A 288 -30.43 -9.96 -13.06
N PRO A 289 -29.79 -11.10 -12.72
CA PRO A 289 -30.47 -12.24 -12.07
C PRO A 289 -30.88 -11.93 -10.61
N LEU A 290 -30.29 -10.90 -10.01
CA LEU A 290 -30.56 -10.43 -8.65
C LEU A 290 -30.64 -8.91 -8.63
N TYR A 291 -31.75 -8.38 -8.12
CA TYR A 291 -32.02 -6.97 -7.91
C TYR A 291 -32.04 -6.65 -6.42
N PHE A 292 -31.43 -5.53 -6.07
CA PHE A 292 -31.42 -4.95 -4.74
C PHE A 292 -32.27 -3.69 -4.82
N GLU A 293 -33.18 -3.45 -3.89
CA GLU A 293 -34.09 -2.29 -3.98
C GLU A 293 -33.35 -0.97 -3.73
N ASP A 294 -32.45 -0.95 -2.75
CA ASP A 294 -31.57 0.18 -2.41
C ASP A 294 -30.30 -0.28 -1.67
N ASP A 295 -29.48 0.66 -1.21
CA ASP A 295 -28.22 0.40 -0.48
C ASP A 295 -28.42 -0.39 0.83
N SER A 296 -29.63 -0.43 1.38
CA SER A 296 -29.97 -1.19 2.59
C SER A 296 -30.34 -2.65 2.33
N SER A 297 -30.52 -3.04 1.06
CA SER A 297 -30.63 -4.43 0.62
C SER A 297 -29.28 -5.13 0.70
N ARG A 298 -29.21 -6.28 1.36
CA ARG A 298 -27.95 -6.97 1.68
C ARG A 298 -27.90 -8.41 1.23
N LEU A 299 -26.79 -8.79 0.61
CA LEU A 299 -26.42 -10.19 0.36
C LEU A 299 -25.17 -10.49 1.19
N HIS A 300 -25.27 -11.39 2.16
CA HIS A 300 -24.22 -11.61 3.15
C HIS A 300 -23.65 -13.02 3.03
N PHE A 301 -22.37 -13.14 2.69
CA PHE A 301 -21.66 -14.41 2.63
C PHE A 301 -20.88 -14.64 3.92
N GLN A 302 -21.11 -15.79 4.56
CA GLN A 302 -20.32 -16.30 5.68
C GLN A 302 -19.81 -17.70 5.34
N SER A 303 -18.52 -17.87 5.09
CA SER A 303 -17.99 -19.18 4.67
C SER A 303 -18.73 -19.78 3.46
N ALA A 304 -19.04 -18.96 2.45
CA ALA A 304 -19.87 -19.31 1.29
C ALA A 304 -19.22 -18.86 -0.03
N SER A 305 -19.67 -19.40 -1.15
CA SER A 305 -19.13 -19.10 -2.48
C SER A 305 -20.21 -18.56 -3.42
N LEU A 306 -19.83 -17.63 -4.29
CA LEU A 306 -20.65 -17.11 -5.40
C LEU A 306 -20.13 -17.69 -6.72
N GLY A 307 -20.97 -18.38 -7.47
CA GLY A 307 -20.68 -18.79 -8.85
C GLY A 307 -21.36 -17.85 -9.85
N VAL A 308 -20.57 -17.12 -10.65
CA VAL A 308 -21.08 -16.28 -11.74
C VAL A 308 -21.12 -17.10 -13.03
N LYS A 309 -22.33 -17.33 -13.57
CA LYS A 309 -22.53 -18.13 -14.78
C LYS A 309 -22.02 -17.44 -16.05
N ASN A 310 -22.06 -18.16 -17.17
CA ASN A 310 -21.52 -17.71 -18.47
C ASN A 310 -22.19 -16.45 -19.06
N THR A 311 -23.35 -16.05 -18.54
CA THR A 311 -24.06 -14.82 -18.92
C THR A 311 -23.56 -13.60 -18.17
N GLY A 312 -22.69 -13.77 -17.18
CA GLY A 312 -22.27 -12.70 -16.28
C GLY A 312 -23.37 -12.21 -15.34
N MET A 313 -23.05 -11.17 -14.58
CA MET A 313 -23.95 -10.55 -13.62
C MET A 313 -23.60 -9.06 -13.45
N THR A 314 -24.61 -8.21 -13.37
CA THR A 314 -24.51 -6.79 -13.03
C THR A 314 -25.19 -6.58 -11.69
N LEU A 315 -24.43 -6.05 -10.74
CA LEU A 315 -24.90 -5.64 -9.44
C LEU A 315 -24.95 -4.11 -9.43
N SER A 316 -26.14 -3.54 -9.62
CA SER A 316 -26.30 -2.10 -9.78
C SER A 316 -26.47 -1.36 -8.46
N ARG A 317 -26.94 -1.97 -7.38
CA ARG A 317 -27.12 -1.29 -6.08
C ARG A 317 -27.17 -2.28 -4.92
N GLY A 318 -27.18 -1.79 -3.70
CA GLY A 318 -27.17 -2.65 -2.51
C GLY A 318 -25.77 -2.98 -2.02
N THR A 319 -25.72 -3.85 -1.02
CA THR A 319 -24.47 -4.21 -0.33
C THR A 319 -24.24 -5.72 -0.34
N MET A 320 -23.09 -6.17 -0.84
CA MET A 320 -22.54 -7.49 -0.57
C MET A 320 -21.61 -7.42 0.64
N ILE A 321 -21.84 -8.28 1.65
CA ILE A 321 -21.01 -8.36 2.85
C ILE A 321 -20.24 -9.68 2.84
N ILE A 322 -18.94 -9.62 3.02
CA ILE A 322 -18.06 -10.78 3.11
C ILE A 322 -17.55 -10.95 4.54
N ASP A 323 -17.81 -12.13 5.11
CA ASP A 323 -17.32 -12.59 6.41
C ASP A 323 -16.61 -13.94 6.29
N LYS A 324 -15.60 -14.17 7.15
CA LYS A 324 -14.80 -15.40 7.16
C LYS A 324 -14.14 -15.65 5.79
N GLN A 325 -14.06 -16.89 5.31
CA GLN A 325 -13.43 -17.23 4.03
C GLN A 325 -14.51 -17.45 2.97
N CYS A 326 -14.61 -16.57 1.97
CA CYS A 326 -15.56 -16.69 0.87
C CYS A 326 -14.84 -16.70 -0.48
N ALA A 327 -15.53 -17.16 -1.53
CA ALA A 327 -15.01 -17.18 -2.89
C ALA A 327 -16.01 -16.63 -3.92
N ILE A 328 -15.49 -16.09 -5.03
CA ILE A 328 -16.27 -15.82 -6.23
C ILE A 328 -15.61 -16.54 -7.40
N ASP A 329 -16.32 -17.49 -7.99
CA ASP A 329 -15.89 -18.23 -9.16
C ASP A 329 -16.64 -17.75 -10.41
N PHE A 330 -15.96 -17.76 -11.55
CA PHE A 330 -16.52 -17.30 -12.82
C PHE A 330 -16.48 -18.44 -13.83
N ASN A 331 -17.62 -18.71 -14.46
CA ASN A 331 -17.69 -19.73 -15.52
C ASN A 331 -17.34 -19.16 -16.90
N SER A 332 -17.45 -17.83 -17.08
CA SER A 332 -17.09 -17.14 -18.31
C SER A 332 -15.61 -16.71 -18.32
N THR A 333 -14.97 -16.89 -19.48
CA THR A 333 -13.65 -16.29 -19.79
C THR A 333 -13.75 -15.02 -20.63
N SER A 334 -14.95 -14.60 -21.04
CA SER A 334 -15.20 -13.36 -21.78
C SER A 334 -15.25 -12.16 -20.85
N THR A 335 -14.54 -11.09 -21.21
CA THR A 335 -14.58 -9.79 -20.52
C THR A 335 -15.98 -9.16 -20.51
N ALA A 336 -16.85 -9.51 -21.48
CA ALA A 336 -18.22 -9.02 -21.54
C ALA A 336 -19.15 -9.68 -20.51
N ASN A 337 -18.81 -10.88 -20.04
CA ASN A 337 -19.69 -11.72 -19.23
C ASN A 337 -19.08 -12.02 -17.84
N GLY A 338 -18.38 -11.03 -17.27
CA GLY A 338 -17.90 -11.07 -15.88
C GLY A 338 -18.92 -10.54 -14.87
N LEU A 339 -18.42 -10.22 -13.68
CA LEU A 339 -19.17 -9.49 -12.65
C LEU A 339 -18.97 -7.99 -12.86
N GLN A 340 -20.06 -7.26 -13.02
CA GLN A 340 -20.07 -5.82 -13.10
C GLN A 340 -20.62 -5.22 -11.79
N LEU A 341 -19.87 -4.31 -11.20
CA LEU A 341 -20.27 -3.53 -10.02
C LEU A 341 -20.63 -2.12 -10.48
N GLY A 342 -21.88 -1.75 -10.31
CA GLY A 342 -22.44 -0.47 -10.75
C GLY A 342 -22.62 -0.32 -12.26
N THR A 343 -23.28 0.76 -12.66
CA THR A 343 -23.62 1.04 -14.08
C THR A 343 -23.04 2.35 -14.61
N GLY A 344 -22.27 3.08 -13.80
CA GLY A 344 -21.81 4.42 -14.12
C GLY A 344 -22.90 5.47 -13.95
N VAL A 345 -23.85 5.22 -13.04
CA VAL A 345 -24.93 6.13 -12.64
C VAL A 345 -24.92 6.19 -11.11
N SER A 346 -24.94 7.39 -10.51
CA SER A 346 -24.68 7.56 -9.07
C SER A 346 -25.72 6.92 -8.14
N THR A 347 -26.94 6.67 -8.63
CA THR A 347 -27.98 5.92 -7.89
C THR A 347 -27.81 4.41 -8.01
N GLU A 348 -26.81 3.98 -8.78
CA GLU A 348 -26.53 2.60 -9.15
C GLU A 348 -25.06 2.27 -8.87
N ASP A 349 -24.61 2.67 -7.68
CA ASP A 349 -23.29 2.38 -7.16
C ASP A 349 -23.38 1.28 -6.10
N PHE A 350 -22.84 0.11 -6.43
CA PHE A 350 -22.83 -1.08 -5.58
C PHE A 350 -21.75 -1.04 -4.51
N ILE A 351 -22.00 -1.68 -3.36
CA ILE A 351 -21.03 -1.79 -2.26
C ILE A 351 -20.64 -3.25 -2.08
N LEU A 352 -19.35 -3.56 -2.16
CA LEU A 352 -18.77 -4.84 -1.76
C LEU A 352 -17.87 -4.60 -0.54
N LYS A 353 -18.34 -5.06 0.61
CA LYS A 353 -17.73 -4.80 1.91
C LYS A 353 -17.05 -6.05 2.47
N LEU A 354 -15.78 -5.93 2.83
CA LEU A 354 -15.02 -6.96 3.53
C LEU A 354 -14.87 -6.59 5.02
N ASN A 355 -15.45 -7.39 5.89
CA ASN A 355 -15.31 -7.23 7.34
C ASN A 355 -13.88 -7.60 7.81
N PRO A 356 -13.45 -7.15 9.00
CA PRO A 356 -12.13 -7.49 9.52
C PRO A 356 -11.88 -9.00 9.56
N ALA A 357 -10.69 -9.42 9.15
CA ALA A 357 -10.26 -10.82 9.02
C ALA A 357 -11.02 -11.68 7.99
N ALA A 358 -11.93 -11.09 7.21
CA ALA A 358 -12.55 -11.79 6.08
C ALA A 358 -11.55 -11.94 4.93
N THR A 359 -11.67 -13.03 4.16
CA THR A 359 -10.97 -13.23 2.89
C THR A 359 -12.00 -13.45 1.80
N LEU A 360 -11.91 -12.67 0.72
CA LEU A 360 -12.57 -12.95 -0.54
C LEU A 360 -11.53 -13.48 -1.54
N SER A 361 -11.69 -14.73 -1.97
CA SER A 361 -10.83 -15.33 -3.00
C SER A 361 -11.53 -15.30 -4.36
N LEU A 362 -10.91 -14.72 -5.36
CA LEU A 362 -11.45 -14.71 -6.71
C LEU A 362 -10.94 -15.92 -7.51
N GLY A 363 -11.80 -16.54 -8.30
CA GLY A 363 -11.46 -17.49 -9.35
C GLY A 363 -11.03 -16.80 -10.63
N PHE A 364 -10.59 -17.55 -11.65
CA PHE A 364 -10.19 -16.97 -12.94
C PHE A 364 -11.39 -16.30 -13.63
N GLY A 365 -11.31 -15.00 -13.90
CA GLY A 365 -12.44 -14.25 -14.45
C GLY A 365 -12.18 -12.76 -14.60
N HIS A 366 -13.28 -12.00 -14.74
CA HIS A 366 -13.27 -10.57 -15.03
C HIS A 366 -14.22 -9.81 -14.10
N ILE A 367 -13.74 -8.71 -13.52
CA ILE A 367 -14.56 -7.71 -12.83
C ILE A 367 -14.50 -6.38 -13.56
N LEU A 368 -15.67 -5.78 -13.77
CA LEU A 368 -15.82 -4.40 -14.21
C LEU A 368 -16.36 -3.57 -13.04
N GLU A 369 -15.61 -2.56 -12.61
CA GLU A 369 -16.07 -1.58 -11.63
C GLU A 369 -16.44 -0.29 -12.36
N ASN A 370 -17.72 0.07 -12.32
CA ASN A 370 -18.28 1.24 -12.98
C ASN A 370 -19.16 2.00 -11.99
N ILE A 371 -18.50 2.62 -11.02
CA ILE A 371 -19.08 3.24 -9.83
C ILE A 371 -18.72 4.73 -9.85
N ILE A 372 -19.69 5.63 -9.67
CA ILE A 372 -19.43 7.08 -9.63
C ILE A 372 -18.93 7.53 -8.26
N ASP A 373 -19.58 7.07 -7.19
CA ASP A 373 -19.20 7.41 -5.82
C ASP A 373 -17.95 6.64 -5.40
N ILE A 374 -16.83 7.36 -5.32
CA ILE A 374 -15.51 6.81 -5.03
C ILE A 374 -15.41 6.14 -3.64
N GLU A 375 -16.32 6.45 -2.71
CA GLU A 375 -16.35 5.81 -1.39
C GLU A 375 -17.10 4.46 -1.40
N LYS A 376 -17.63 4.03 -2.56
CA LYS A 376 -18.28 2.73 -2.79
C LYS A 376 -17.36 1.77 -3.56
N GLY A 377 -17.90 0.64 -4.05
CA GLY A 377 -17.10 -0.43 -4.64
C GLY A 377 -16.50 -1.34 -3.58
N PHE A 378 -15.20 -1.63 -3.69
CA PHE A 378 -14.51 -2.50 -2.74
C PHE A 378 -14.11 -1.76 -1.47
N ILE A 379 -14.83 -2.03 -0.37
CA ILE A 379 -14.59 -1.40 0.92
C ILE A 379 -14.00 -2.43 1.90
N GLY A 380 -12.76 -2.20 2.32
CA GLY A 380 -12.17 -2.88 3.46
C GLY A 380 -12.45 -2.16 4.77
N LEU A 381 -12.69 -2.91 5.84
CA LEU A 381 -12.80 -2.36 7.20
C LEU A 381 -11.51 -2.44 8.02
N SER A 382 -10.48 -3.15 7.53
CA SER A 382 -9.20 -3.34 8.19
C SER A 382 -8.21 -4.00 7.23
N THR A 383 -6.92 -3.71 7.37
CA THR A 383 -5.86 -4.40 6.60
C THR A 383 -5.83 -5.92 6.84
N SER A 384 -6.51 -6.44 7.87
CA SER A 384 -6.71 -7.89 8.03
C SER A 384 -7.72 -8.50 7.06
N ALA A 385 -8.59 -7.70 6.44
CA ALA A 385 -9.48 -8.11 5.37
C ALA A 385 -8.69 -8.31 4.08
N LYS A 386 -8.88 -9.43 3.38
CA LYS A 386 -8.06 -9.85 2.24
C LYS A 386 -8.91 -10.00 0.98
N LEU A 387 -8.47 -9.38 -0.10
CA LEU A 387 -8.97 -9.63 -1.45
C LEU A 387 -7.86 -10.35 -2.24
N SER A 388 -8.08 -11.61 -2.58
CA SER A 388 -7.08 -12.48 -3.22
C SER A 388 -7.37 -12.66 -4.70
N PHE A 389 -6.37 -12.34 -5.53
CA PHE A 389 -6.45 -12.44 -6.98
C PHE A 389 -5.61 -13.63 -7.49
N PRO A 390 -6.18 -14.49 -8.35
CA PRO A 390 -5.45 -15.55 -9.01
C PRO A 390 -4.62 -15.00 -10.19
N PRO A 391 -3.61 -15.75 -10.66
CA PRO A 391 -2.88 -15.38 -11.88
C PRO A 391 -3.84 -15.28 -13.08
N GLY A 392 -3.69 -14.24 -13.90
CA GLY A 392 -4.51 -14.03 -15.10
C GLY A 392 -5.89 -13.41 -14.86
N PHE A 393 -6.28 -13.12 -13.62
CA PHE A 393 -7.50 -12.37 -13.33
C PHE A 393 -7.46 -10.98 -13.97
N VAL A 394 -8.60 -10.47 -14.44
CA VAL A 394 -8.71 -9.13 -15.01
C VAL A 394 -9.67 -8.27 -14.18
N ILE A 395 -9.21 -7.10 -13.76
CA ILE A 395 -10.08 -6.06 -13.22
C ILE A 395 -9.99 -4.81 -14.09
N HIS A 396 -11.14 -4.24 -14.43
CA HIS A 396 -11.25 -3.01 -15.20
C HIS A 396 -11.99 -1.93 -14.40
N TYR A 397 -11.35 -0.78 -14.24
CA TYR A 397 -11.93 0.41 -13.61
C TYR A 397 -12.42 1.37 -14.70
N ALA A 398 -13.74 1.54 -14.79
CA ALA A 398 -14.37 2.43 -15.75
C ALA A 398 -14.49 3.88 -15.26
N GLN A 399 -14.38 4.08 -13.95
CA GLN A 399 -14.46 5.34 -13.21
C GLN A 399 -13.40 5.35 -12.11
N ASP A 400 -13.13 6.52 -11.53
CA ASP A 400 -12.25 6.64 -10.37
C ASP A 400 -12.74 5.74 -9.23
N SER A 401 -11.81 5.06 -8.56
CA SER A 401 -12.13 4.13 -7.47
C SER A 401 -11.16 4.29 -6.32
N LYS A 402 -11.58 3.88 -5.13
CA LYS A 402 -10.75 3.90 -3.93
C LYS A 402 -10.78 2.54 -3.27
N LEU A 403 -9.58 2.01 -3.00
CA LEU A 403 -9.38 0.85 -2.16
C LEU A 403 -8.85 1.35 -0.82
N ALA A 404 -9.57 1.06 0.26
CA ALA A 404 -9.18 1.51 1.59
C ALA A 404 -9.19 0.36 2.61
N ASN A 405 -8.22 0.38 3.51
CA ASN A 405 -8.14 -0.49 4.69
C ASN A 405 -8.35 -1.98 4.37
N LEU A 406 -7.56 -2.53 3.44
CA LEU A 406 -7.59 -3.94 3.06
C LEU A 406 -6.20 -4.43 2.65
N THR A 407 -6.06 -5.75 2.54
CA THR A 407 -4.93 -6.43 1.90
C THR A 407 -5.32 -6.89 0.50
N LEU A 408 -4.53 -6.50 -0.50
CA LEU A 408 -4.55 -7.09 -1.85
C LEU A 408 -3.53 -8.22 -1.89
N GLN A 409 -3.99 -9.47 -2.01
CA GLN A 409 -3.11 -10.63 -2.14
C GLN A 409 -3.03 -11.05 -3.60
N LEU A 410 -1.90 -10.79 -4.24
CA LEU A 410 -1.66 -11.11 -5.65
C LEU A 410 -0.77 -12.37 -5.72
N THR A 411 -1.35 -13.49 -6.13
CA THR A 411 -0.62 -14.77 -6.22
C THR A 411 0.13 -14.95 -7.56
N GLY A 412 -0.11 -14.06 -8.52
CA GLY A 412 0.57 -13.99 -9.80
C GLY A 412 0.24 -12.69 -10.55
N ALA A 413 0.54 -12.63 -11.85
CA ALA A 413 0.23 -11.46 -12.67
C ALA A 413 -1.28 -11.36 -12.91
N ALA A 414 -1.97 -10.50 -12.15
CA ALA A 414 -3.32 -10.03 -12.49
C ALA A 414 -3.22 -8.85 -13.45
N SER A 415 -4.16 -8.76 -14.39
CA SER A 415 -4.28 -7.63 -15.31
C SER A 415 -5.19 -6.58 -14.70
N VAL A 416 -4.67 -5.38 -14.48
CA VAL A 416 -5.45 -4.20 -14.09
C VAL A 416 -5.55 -3.30 -15.31
N SER A 417 -6.73 -2.78 -15.61
CA SER A 417 -6.94 -1.83 -16.70
C SER A 417 -7.88 -0.70 -16.27
N PHE A 418 -7.77 0.43 -16.96
CA PHE A 418 -8.47 1.67 -16.62
C PHE A 418 -9.01 2.30 -17.91
N ASN A 419 -10.13 3.01 -17.81
CA ASN A 419 -10.47 3.99 -18.84
C ASN A 419 -9.44 5.14 -18.85
N PRO A 420 -9.24 5.84 -19.99
CA PRO A 420 -8.35 6.99 -20.04
C PRO A 420 -8.77 8.07 -19.04
N GLY A 421 -7.83 8.51 -18.19
CA GLY A 421 -8.07 9.55 -17.18
C GLY A 421 -8.69 9.06 -15.88
N VAL A 422 -8.85 7.74 -15.71
CA VAL A 422 -9.36 7.12 -14.47
C VAL A 422 -8.21 6.75 -13.53
N ASP A 423 -8.45 6.99 -12.24
CA ASP A 423 -7.50 6.75 -11.16
C ASP A 423 -8.02 5.76 -10.11
N VAL A 424 -7.09 5.01 -9.52
CA VAL A 424 -7.38 4.21 -8.32
C VAL A 424 -6.57 4.74 -7.15
N TYR A 425 -7.27 5.23 -6.14
CA TYR A 425 -6.70 5.71 -4.89
C TYR A 425 -6.54 4.54 -3.92
N LEU A 426 -5.37 4.44 -3.31
CA LEU A 426 -5.07 3.46 -2.28
C LEU A 426 -4.95 4.21 -0.96
N GLU A 427 -5.73 3.82 0.05
CA GLU A 427 -5.65 4.37 1.39
C GLU A 427 -5.39 3.24 2.40
N LYS A 428 -4.16 3.17 2.93
CA LYS A 428 -3.74 2.12 3.87
C LYS A 428 -4.01 0.71 3.31
N VAL A 429 -3.62 0.48 2.06
CA VAL A 429 -3.77 -0.81 1.39
C VAL A 429 -2.48 -1.61 1.51
N LEU A 430 -2.55 -2.79 2.12
CA LEU A 430 -1.42 -3.71 2.19
C LEU A 430 -1.40 -4.54 0.90
N VAL A 431 -0.43 -4.33 0.03
CA VAL A 431 -0.25 -5.12 -1.18
C VAL A 431 0.76 -6.23 -0.89
N ALA A 432 0.34 -7.48 -1.03
CA ALA A 432 1.18 -8.66 -0.90
C ALA A 432 1.35 -9.33 -2.25
N ILE A 433 2.59 -9.39 -2.73
CA ILE A 433 3.01 -10.05 -3.97
C ILE A 433 3.98 -11.20 -3.64
N PRO A 434 4.30 -12.11 -4.59
CA PRO A 434 5.16 -13.26 -4.29
C PRO A 434 6.57 -12.89 -3.80
N VAL A 435 7.07 -11.70 -4.15
CA VAL A 435 8.42 -11.23 -3.84
C VAL A 435 8.49 -10.25 -2.67
N GLY A 436 7.37 -9.89 -2.05
CA GLY A 436 7.34 -8.94 -0.93
C GLY A 436 5.97 -8.40 -0.59
N SER A 437 5.90 -7.58 0.45
CA SER A 437 4.68 -6.88 0.86
C SER A 437 4.96 -5.44 1.24
N PHE A 438 4.02 -4.56 0.92
CA PHE A 438 4.16 -3.12 1.11
C PHE A 438 2.81 -2.47 1.41
N LEU A 439 2.79 -1.53 2.34
CA LEU A 439 1.61 -0.75 2.68
C LEU A 439 1.63 0.56 1.89
N VAL A 440 0.51 0.89 1.26
CA VAL A 440 0.41 2.02 0.32
C VAL A 440 -0.72 2.95 0.71
N THR A 441 -0.38 4.24 0.74
CA THR A 441 -1.32 5.36 0.63
C THR A 441 -0.84 6.23 -0.52
N ALA A 442 -1.49 6.16 -1.67
CA ALA A 442 -1.04 6.84 -2.89
C ALA A 442 -2.09 6.69 -4.00
N ARG A 443 -1.84 7.32 -5.15
CA ARG A 443 -2.70 7.23 -6.33
C ARG A 443 -2.07 6.38 -7.42
N ARG A 444 -2.88 5.55 -8.08
CA ARG A 444 -2.48 4.77 -9.25
C ARG A 444 -3.24 5.28 -10.48
N PHE A 445 -2.55 5.98 -11.36
CA PHE A 445 -3.11 6.53 -12.60
C PHE A 445 -2.95 5.58 -13.81
N ASN A 446 -2.21 4.47 -13.65
CA ASN A 446 -2.10 3.44 -14.67
C ASN A 446 -1.74 2.04 -14.09
N PRO A 447 -1.75 0.97 -14.90
CA PRO A 447 -1.51 -0.40 -14.41
C PRO A 447 -0.11 -0.70 -13.89
N LEU A 448 0.88 0.18 -14.04
CA LEU A 448 2.28 -0.14 -13.73
C LEU A 448 2.91 0.83 -12.73
N ILE A 449 2.38 2.05 -12.62
CA ILE A 449 3.03 3.14 -11.91
C ILE A 449 2.16 3.61 -10.74
N LEU A 450 2.79 3.75 -9.58
CA LEU A 450 2.22 4.43 -8.42
C LEU A 450 2.74 5.87 -8.38
N ALA A 451 1.85 6.83 -8.18
CA ALA A 451 2.16 8.25 -8.02
C ALA A 451 2.02 8.66 -6.56
N LEU A 452 3.06 9.29 -6.04
CA LEU A 452 3.03 10.01 -4.76
C LEU A 452 2.97 11.50 -5.11
N GLU A 453 1.87 12.18 -4.80
CA GLU A 453 1.54 13.54 -5.25
C GLU A 453 1.54 14.59 -4.12
N GLY A 454 2.00 14.22 -2.94
CA GLY A 454 2.13 15.06 -1.76
C GLY A 454 1.55 14.39 -0.52
N ALA A 455 1.78 14.99 0.65
CA ALA A 455 1.23 14.47 1.90
C ALA A 455 -0.30 14.29 1.80
N PRO A 456 -0.85 13.13 2.22
CA PRO A 456 -0.24 12.11 3.09
C PRO A 456 0.34 10.88 2.35
N ASP A 457 0.74 11.01 1.08
CA ASP A 457 1.19 9.87 0.29
C ASP A 457 2.45 9.19 0.85
N ASN A 458 2.39 7.87 0.98
CA ASN A 458 3.40 7.02 1.60
C ASN A 458 3.44 5.63 1.00
N VAL A 459 4.65 5.09 0.86
CA VAL A 459 4.90 3.67 0.58
C VAL A 459 5.80 3.10 1.68
N GLU A 460 5.29 2.13 2.43
CA GLU A 460 6.05 1.40 3.45
C GLU A 460 6.41 0.00 2.98
N LEU A 461 7.71 -0.25 2.83
CA LEU A 461 8.26 -1.53 2.42
C LEU A 461 8.40 -2.46 3.63
N ILE A 462 7.40 -3.32 3.86
CA ILE A 462 7.36 -4.20 5.03
C ILE A 462 8.40 -5.31 4.92
N ASN A 463 8.43 -6.03 3.79
CA ASN A 463 9.44 -7.07 3.52
C ASN A 463 9.58 -7.35 2.02
N GLY A 464 10.66 -8.03 1.67
CA GLY A 464 10.92 -8.46 0.30
C GLY A 464 11.33 -7.31 -0.60
N THR A 465 10.99 -7.41 -1.89
CA THR A 465 11.37 -6.46 -2.94
C THR A 465 10.16 -5.74 -3.48
N TYR A 466 10.24 -4.41 -3.59
CA TYR A 466 9.26 -3.56 -4.27
C TYR A 466 9.66 -3.35 -5.73
N PRO A 467 8.96 -3.93 -6.72
CA PRO A 467 9.40 -3.91 -8.10
C PRO A 467 8.75 -2.80 -8.95
N GLN A 468 7.71 -2.13 -8.45
CA GLN A 468 6.92 -1.19 -9.25
C GLN A 468 7.59 0.19 -9.35
N PRO A 469 7.55 0.86 -10.51
CA PRO A 469 8.00 2.26 -10.60
C PRO A 469 7.16 3.21 -9.72
N LEU A 470 7.83 4.18 -9.11
CA LEU A 470 7.25 5.32 -8.42
C LEU A 470 7.47 6.59 -9.24
N VAL A 471 6.43 7.41 -9.34
CA VAL A 471 6.57 8.81 -9.77
C VAL A 471 6.25 9.74 -8.62
N ILE A 472 7.07 10.78 -8.46
CA ILE A 472 6.99 11.71 -7.33
C ILE A 472 6.61 13.09 -7.86
N SER A 473 5.54 13.65 -7.31
CA SER A 473 5.11 15.03 -7.49
C SER A 473 4.64 15.61 -6.14
N GLY A 474 4.51 16.94 -6.03
CA GLY A 474 4.14 17.57 -4.76
C GLY A 474 5.13 17.33 -3.61
N THR A 475 4.75 17.76 -2.41
CA THR A 475 5.65 17.78 -1.23
C THR A 475 5.06 16.99 -0.06
N GLY A 476 5.93 16.42 0.77
CA GLY A 476 5.58 15.60 1.94
C GLY A 476 5.39 14.12 1.62
N ASN A 477 5.97 13.62 0.53
CA ASN A 477 5.90 12.20 0.16
C ASN A 477 6.87 11.37 1.01
N ILE A 478 6.53 10.12 1.32
CA ILE A 478 7.35 9.25 2.17
C ILE A 478 7.57 7.87 1.52
N LEU A 479 8.82 7.40 1.55
CA LEU A 479 9.19 6.01 1.28
C LEU A 479 9.95 5.47 2.50
N ASN A 480 9.37 4.52 3.23
CA ASN A 480 9.94 3.99 4.47
C ASN A 480 9.89 2.45 4.54
N GLY A 481 10.33 1.88 5.66
CA GLY A 481 10.31 0.43 5.91
C GLY A 481 11.70 -0.21 5.90
N SER A 482 11.78 -1.49 5.49
CA SER A 482 13.02 -2.28 5.48
C SER A 482 13.23 -3.16 4.24
N GLY A 483 12.31 -3.10 3.27
CA GLY A 483 12.40 -3.87 2.02
C GLY A 483 13.38 -3.30 0.99
N VAL A 484 13.68 -4.09 -0.03
CA VAL A 484 14.51 -3.69 -1.17
C VAL A 484 13.68 -2.85 -2.14
N MET A 485 14.14 -1.63 -2.44
CA MET A 485 13.53 -0.80 -3.47
C MET A 485 14.17 -1.12 -4.85
N ALA A 486 13.43 -1.82 -5.71
CA ALA A 486 13.90 -2.27 -7.03
C ALA A 486 13.18 -1.61 -8.22
N GLY A 487 12.04 -0.94 -7.99
CA GLY A 487 11.40 -0.10 -8.99
C GLY A 487 12.05 1.26 -9.16
N LEU A 488 12.00 1.83 -10.37
CA LEU A 488 12.52 3.17 -10.65
C LEU A 488 11.78 4.24 -9.86
N ILE A 489 12.47 5.27 -9.39
CA ILE A 489 11.85 6.46 -8.78
C ILE A 489 12.10 7.65 -9.69
N THR A 490 11.04 8.32 -10.15
CA THR A 490 11.15 9.46 -11.08
C THR A 490 10.39 10.66 -10.55
N TYR A 491 11.07 11.76 -10.32
CA TYR A 491 10.43 13.02 -9.97
C TYR A 491 9.87 13.68 -11.23
N LEU A 492 8.66 14.22 -11.13
CA LEU A 492 7.96 14.85 -12.25
C LEU A 492 8.02 16.39 -12.21
N SER A 493 8.51 16.96 -11.11
CA SER A 493 8.55 18.40 -10.89
C SER A 493 9.74 18.80 -10.02
N PRO A 494 10.35 19.98 -10.25
CA PRO A 494 11.40 20.51 -9.38
C PRO A 494 10.91 20.92 -7.99
N LEU A 495 9.59 21.07 -7.81
CA LEU A 495 8.99 21.34 -6.50
C LEU A 495 8.71 20.05 -5.71
N ALA A 496 8.96 18.88 -6.31
CA ALA A 496 8.62 17.62 -5.68
C ALA A 496 9.69 17.18 -4.67
N ASP A 497 9.25 16.60 -3.56
CA ASP A 497 10.13 16.00 -2.56
C ASP A 497 9.78 14.54 -2.26
N LEU A 498 10.76 13.80 -1.73
CA LEU A 498 10.57 12.48 -1.14
C LEU A 498 11.42 12.37 0.12
N THR A 499 10.80 12.06 1.24
CA THR A 499 11.49 11.62 2.46
C THR A 499 11.78 10.13 2.35
N TYR A 500 13.07 9.80 2.24
CA TYR A 500 13.57 8.43 2.20
C TYR A 500 13.95 7.98 3.61
N ALA A 501 13.07 7.20 4.23
CA ALA A 501 13.24 6.60 5.55
C ALA A 501 13.34 5.07 5.49
N ASN A 502 13.58 4.49 4.30
CA ASN A 502 13.71 3.05 4.13
C ASN A 502 15.09 2.56 4.59
N LEU A 503 15.12 1.56 5.48
CA LEU A 503 16.34 0.94 6.00
C LEU A 503 16.93 -0.11 5.04
N GLY A 504 16.13 -0.58 4.08
CA GLY A 504 16.55 -1.54 3.08
C GLY A 504 17.36 -0.91 1.93
N PRO A 505 18.02 -1.75 1.11
CA PRO A 505 18.85 -1.26 0.02
C PRO A 505 18.01 -0.74 -1.17
N LEU A 506 18.58 0.24 -1.87
CA LEU A 506 18.09 0.74 -3.15
C LEU A 506 18.86 0.04 -4.29
N SER A 507 18.16 -0.77 -5.08
CA SER A 507 18.71 -1.44 -6.27
C SER A 507 18.24 -0.82 -7.59
N ALA A 508 17.57 0.33 -7.51
CA ALA A 508 16.98 1.04 -8.64
C ALA A 508 17.52 2.46 -8.78
N LEU A 509 17.28 3.06 -9.95
CA LEU A 509 17.66 4.44 -10.22
C LEU A 509 16.61 5.41 -9.66
N ILE A 510 17.09 6.45 -8.99
CA ILE A 510 16.33 7.67 -8.68
C ILE A 510 16.69 8.74 -9.73
N SER A 511 15.69 9.27 -10.41
CA SER A 511 15.84 10.40 -11.35
C SER A 511 15.21 11.65 -10.74
N LEU A 512 16.05 12.59 -10.30
CA LEU A 512 15.63 13.75 -9.49
C LEU A 512 14.90 14.84 -10.29
N ASN A 513 15.21 15.03 -11.58
CA ASN A 513 14.53 16.01 -12.46
C ASN A 513 14.24 17.39 -11.84
N GLY A 514 15.15 17.88 -11.00
CA GLY A 514 15.11 19.15 -10.28
C GLY A 514 14.55 19.08 -8.86
N GLY A 515 13.93 17.96 -8.46
CA GLY A 515 13.32 17.76 -7.14
C GLY A 515 14.32 17.47 -6.02
N THR A 516 13.79 17.20 -4.83
CA THR A 516 14.58 17.03 -3.60
C THR A 516 14.39 15.63 -3.00
N LEU A 517 15.49 14.92 -2.76
CA LEU A 517 15.52 13.69 -1.96
C LEU A 517 16.01 14.02 -0.55
N ILE A 518 15.19 13.74 0.46
CA ILE A 518 15.49 14.02 1.87
C ILE A 518 15.78 12.71 2.58
N LEU A 519 16.96 12.56 3.19
CA LEU A 519 17.34 11.33 3.88
C LEU A 519 16.90 11.37 5.35
N ASP A 520 15.99 10.48 5.74
CA ASP A 520 15.69 10.20 7.15
C ASP A 520 16.32 8.85 7.60
N ALA A 521 16.84 8.08 6.66
CA ALA A 521 17.69 6.92 6.86
C ALA A 521 18.92 6.96 5.92
N ASP A 522 19.96 6.19 6.26
CA ASP A 522 21.11 6.03 5.36
C ASP A 522 20.68 5.42 4.01
N LEU A 523 21.05 6.07 2.92
CA LEU A 523 20.75 5.58 1.57
C LEU A 523 21.78 4.52 1.16
N ARG A 524 21.36 3.26 1.04
CA ARG A 524 22.24 2.12 0.72
C ARG A 524 22.05 1.67 -0.72
N ILE A 525 22.88 2.17 -1.63
CA ILE A 525 22.77 1.90 -3.07
C ILE A 525 23.55 0.63 -3.42
N VAL A 526 22.87 -0.32 -4.07
CA VAL A 526 23.44 -1.62 -4.46
C VAL A 526 23.18 -1.95 -5.93
N GLY A 527 23.98 -2.85 -6.51
CA GLY A 527 23.79 -3.32 -7.87
C GLY A 527 23.76 -2.18 -8.90
N SER A 528 22.68 -2.08 -9.66
CA SER A 528 22.41 -1.05 -10.66
C SER A 528 21.73 0.21 -10.10
N GLY A 529 21.56 0.31 -8.77
CA GLY A 529 20.97 1.49 -8.16
C GLY A 529 21.83 2.75 -8.33
N GLY A 530 21.21 3.92 -8.20
CA GLY A 530 21.92 5.21 -8.29
C GLY A 530 20.97 6.40 -8.14
N VAL A 531 21.54 7.61 -8.08
CA VAL A 531 20.79 8.87 -8.10
C VAL A 531 21.33 9.72 -9.25
N ASN A 532 20.45 10.08 -10.18
CA ASN A 532 20.77 10.80 -11.42
C ASN A 532 19.84 12.01 -11.62
N GLY A 533 20.23 12.88 -12.55
CA GLY A 533 19.45 14.06 -12.92
C GLY A 533 19.84 15.30 -12.10
N PRO A 534 19.52 16.51 -12.58
CA PRO A 534 19.59 17.70 -11.75
C PRO A 534 18.69 17.55 -10.53
N GLY A 535 19.07 18.11 -9.39
CA GLY A 535 18.26 18.08 -8.18
C GLY A 535 19.08 18.24 -6.91
N THR A 536 18.39 18.07 -5.78
CA THR A 536 18.96 18.23 -4.44
C THR A 536 18.89 16.91 -3.68
N ILE A 537 19.97 16.55 -2.99
CA ILE A 537 19.97 15.51 -1.95
C ILE A 537 20.24 16.21 -0.63
N ASP A 538 19.24 16.25 0.23
CA ASP A 538 19.38 16.65 1.63
C ASP A 538 19.81 15.43 2.45
N LEU A 539 21.07 15.43 2.88
CA LEU A 539 21.66 14.36 3.66
C LEU A 539 21.10 14.30 5.08
N ASN A 540 20.62 15.41 5.66
CA ASN A 540 19.97 15.46 6.98
C ASN A 540 20.61 14.57 8.08
N GLY A 541 21.93 14.67 8.21
CA GLY A 541 22.75 13.92 9.17
C GLY A 541 23.08 12.48 8.77
N LYS A 542 22.65 12.02 7.59
CA LYS A 542 22.76 10.63 7.11
C LYS A 542 23.88 10.46 6.09
N THR A 543 24.10 9.20 5.72
CA THR A 543 25.10 8.80 4.73
C THR A 543 24.46 8.23 3.48
N ALA A 544 24.92 8.69 2.31
CA ALA A 544 24.67 8.03 1.03
C ALA A 544 25.82 7.07 0.70
N PHE A 545 25.56 5.76 0.76
CA PHE A 545 26.51 4.70 0.43
C PHE A 545 26.31 4.27 -1.03
N TYR A 546 27.30 4.56 -1.85
CA TYR A 546 27.42 4.00 -3.19
C TYR A 546 28.22 2.69 -3.15
N GLY A 547 27.71 1.70 -3.87
CA GLY A 547 28.27 0.34 -3.91
C GLY A 547 29.62 0.22 -4.63
N ILE A 548 29.90 -0.99 -5.12
CA ILE A 548 31.16 -1.36 -5.79
C ILE A 548 31.18 -1.04 -7.30
N THR A 549 30.10 -0.47 -7.83
CA THR A 549 29.98 -0.09 -9.25
C THR A 549 30.51 1.31 -9.46
N THR A 550 31.22 1.53 -10.58
CA THR A 550 31.76 2.84 -10.94
C THR A 550 30.63 3.86 -11.06
N ILE A 551 30.80 5.00 -10.40
CA ILE A 551 29.84 6.09 -10.41
C ILE A 551 30.24 7.06 -11.51
N VAL A 552 29.29 7.45 -12.37
CA VAL A 552 29.49 8.51 -13.35
C VAL A 552 28.39 9.55 -13.15
N GLN A 553 28.76 10.72 -12.64
CA GLN A 553 27.85 11.82 -12.42
C GLN A 553 27.94 12.83 -13.56
N SER A 554 27.00 12.75 -14.49
CA SER A 554 26.96 13.58 -15.70
C SER A 554 25.95 14.73 -15.65
N THR A 555 25.16 14.81 -14.59
CA THR A 555 24.20 15.90 -14.37
C THR A 555 24.55 16.67 -13.10
N PRO A 556 24.31 18.00 -13.06
CA PRO A 556 24.57 18.80 -11.87
C PRO A 556 23.79 18.28 -10.66
N MET A 557 24.30 18.39 -9.45
CA MET A 557 23.55 18.07 -8.22
C MET A 557 23.93 19.00 -7.09
N THR A 558 23.01 19.19 -6.14
CA THR A 558 23.27 19.90 -4.89
C THR A 558 23.16 18.94 -3.72
N PHE A 559 24.17 18.93 -2.86
CA PHE A 559 24.12 18.30 -1.54
C PHE A 559 23.95 19.39 -0.48
N MET A 560 23.00 19.16 0.42
CA MET A 560 22.75 19.98 1.60
C MET A 560 22.44 19.09 2.79
N GLY A 561 22.28 19.69 3.97
CA GLY A 561 22.22 18.97 5.23
C GLY A 561 23.59 18.37 5.58
N ASN A 562 23.94 18.42 6.87
CA ASN A 562 25.20 17.82 7.31
C ASN A 562 25.20 16.32 6.99
N GLY A 563 26.28 15.74 6.48
CA GLY A 563 26.27 14.31 6.20
C GLY A 563 27.49 13.78 5.46
N ALA A 564 27.37 12.58 4.91
CA ALA A 564 28.45 11.93 4.18
C ALA A 564 28.01 11.25 2.89
N ILE A 565 28.92 11.22 1.92
CA ILE A 565 28.84 10.43 0.69
C ILE A 565 30.01 9.46 0.74
N LYS A 566 29.72 8.17 0.61
CA LYS A 566 30.75 7.13 0.62
C LYS A 566 30.67 6.31 -0.65
N PHE A 567 31.80 6.06 -1.29
CA PHE A 567 31.83 5.19 -2.46
C PHE A 567 32.93 4.12 -2.32
N ASN A 568 32.58 2.90 -2.72
CA ASN A 568 33.48 1.74 -2.62
C ASN A 568 34.14 1.39 -3.97
N SER A 569 34.08 2.30 -4.94
CA SER A 569 34.72 2.14 -6.25
C SER A 569 35.06 3.51 -6.86
N LYS A 570 35.66 3.54 -8.04
CA LYS A 570 35.93 4.80 -8.77
C LYS A 570 34.65 5.63 -8.96
N ALA A 571 34.73 6.92 -8.67
CA ALA A 571 33.73 7.92 -9.02
C ALA A 571 34.29 8.86 -10.10
N THR A 572 33.48 9.21 -11.09
CA THR A 572 33.83 10.16 -12.16
C THR A 572 32.79 11.27 -12.22
N LEU A 573 33.23 12.51 -12.12
CA LEU A 573 32.38 13.70 -12.20
C LEU A 573 32.56 14.37 -13.57
N GLN A 574 31.44 14.59 -14.25
CA GLN A 574 31.35 15.26 -15.55
C GLN A 574 30.49 16.53 -15.49
N ALA A 575 29.87 16.81 -14.34
CA ALA A 575 29.05 17.99 -14.09
C ALA A 575 29.40 18.64 -12.73
N SER A 576 28.91 19.86 -12.51
CA SER A 576 29.11 20.62 -11.26
C SER A 576 28.31 20.04 -10.10
N ILE A 577 28.96 19.81 -8.97
CA ILE A 577 28.34 19.35 -7.73
C ILE A 577 28.50 20.44 -6.66
N HIS A 578 27.38 20.93 -6.14
CA HIS A 578 27.33 21.97 -5.11
C HIS A 578 27.19 21.37 -3.72
N PHE A 579 27.85 21.96 -2.73
CA PHE A 579 27.75 21.60 -1.31
C PHE A 579 27.39 22.84 -0.49
N LYS A 580 26.24 22.80 0.21
CA LYS A 580 25.70 23.94 0.98
C LYS A 580 26.01 23.93 2.47
N ASP A 581 26.26 22.76 3.03
CA ASP A 581 26.48 22.56 4.46
C ASP A 581 27.78 21.77 4.70
N TYR A 582 27.89 21.06 5.82
CA TYR A 582 29.03 20.18 6.10
C TYR A 582 28.87 18.84 5.39
N THR A 583 29.68 18.54 4.38
CA THR A 583 29.65 17.25 3.68
C THR A 583 31.02 16.58 3.68
N THR A 584 31.04 15.29 4.02
CA THR A 584 32.23 14.44 3.85
C THR A 584 32.07 13.53 2.64
N ILE A 585 33.01 13.58 1.70
CA ILE A 585 33.19 12.55 0.68
C ILE A 585 34.29 11.61 1.17
N GLU A 586 33.95 10.35 1.44
CA GLU A 586 34.88 9.31 1.87
C GLU A 586 35.02 8.24 0.78
N GLY A 587 36.23 8.09 0.23
CA GLY A 587 36.46 7.17 -0.89
C GLY A 587 37.09 5.84 -0.53
N PHE A 588 37.54 5.62 0.72
CA PHE A 588 38.28 4.41 1.10
C PHE A 588 39.49 4.12 0.19
N ASN A 589 40.23 5.17 -0.18
CA ASN A 589 41.33 5.22 -1.14
C ASN A 589 40.96 4.95 -2.61
N ASN A 590 39.66 5.00 -2.95
CA ASN A 590 39.23 4.99 -4.35
C ASN A 590 39.52 6.31 -5.07
N ILE A 591 39.41 6.27 -6.38
CA ILE A 591 39.64 7.42 -7.27
C ILE A 591 38.37 8.27 -7.36
N LEU A 592 38.52 9.58 -7.11
CA LEU A 592 37.58 10.61 -7.53
C LEU A 592 38.15 11.32 -8.76
N ASN A 593 37.63 11.02 -9.94
CA ASN A 593 38.06 11.64 -11.18
C ASN A 593 37.20 12.86 -11.52
N ILE A 594 37.76 14.08 -11.45
CA ILE A 594 37.03 15.31 -11.77
C ILE A 594 37.27 15.65 -13.24
N SER A 595 36.63 14.91 -14.15
CA SER A 595 36.89 14.98 -15.60
C SER A 595 36.46 16.33 -16.19
N THR A 596 35.18 16.49 -16.56
CA THR A 596 34.61 17.77 -17.02
C THR A 596 33.79 18.49 -15.95
N GLY A 597 33.61 17.86 -14.79
CA GLY A 597 32.85 18.42 -13.67
C GLY A 597 33.66 19.37 -12.78
N GLU A 598 33.02 19.79 -11.69
CA GLU A 598 33.62 20.61 -10.62
C GLU A 598 32.95 20.31 -9.27
N LEU A 599 33.67 20.54 -8.18
CA LEU A 599 33.18 20.57 -6.81
C LEU A 599 33.08 22.03 -6.35
N VAL A 600 31.87 22.48 -6.02
CA VAL A 600 31.55 23.85 -5.65
C VAL A 600 31.12 23.88 -4.20
N VAL A 601 31.89 24.55 -3.35
CA VAL A 601 31.58 24.75 -1.92
C VAL A 601 30.89 26.10 -1.78
N ASP A 602 29.61 26.09 -1.45
CA ASP A 602 28.80 27.31 -1.31
C ASP A 602 29.20 28.10 -0.05
N SER A 603 28.63 29.30 0.11
CA SER A 603 28.86 30.19 1.25
C SER A 603 28.60 29.49 2.58
N GLY A 604 29.58 29.52 3.50
CA GLY A 604 29.54 28.92 4.83
C GLY A 604 29.69 27.39 4.85
N ALA A 605 29.77 26.74 3.69
CA ALA A 605 29.83 25.28 3.59
C ALA A 605 31.22 24.73 3.89
N THR A 606 31.27 23.45 4.26
CA THR A 606 32.54 22.72 4.46
C THR A 606 32.51 21.41 3.71
N LEU A 607 33.49 21.19 2.84
CA LEU A 607 33.66 19.93 2.11
C LEU A 607 34.90 19.20 2.61
N VAL A 608 34.73 17.98 3.12
CA VAL A 608 35.84 17.09 3.50
C VAL A 608 36.05 16.05 2.41
N LEU A 609 37.27 15.97 1.89
CA LEU A 609 37.73 15.00 0.91
C LEU A 609 38.66 14.01 1.63
N LYS A 610 38.10 12.86 2.02
CA LYS A 610 38.73 11.91 2.94
C LYS A 610 39.07 10.59 2.27
N ASP A 611 40.29 10.12 2.47
CA ASP A 611 40.78 8.82 1.98
C ASP A 611 40.52 8.68 0.46
N LEU A 612 41.13 9.56 -0.35
CA LEU A 612 40.84 9.70 -1.77
C LEU A 612 42.08 9.87 -2.63
N VAL A 613 42.02 9.35 -3.86
CA VAL A 613 42.90 9.75 -4.96
C VAL A 613 42.12 10.66 -5.91
N ILE A 614 42.42 11.96 -5.91
CA ILE A 614 41.77 12.97 -6.75
C ILE A 614 42.59 13.10 -8.04
N GLN A 615 41.93 12.90 -9.18
CA GLN A 615 42.53 12.96 -10.52
C GLN A 615 41.87 14.02 -11.40
N ASP A 616 42.55 14.33 -12.50
CA ASP A 616 42.18 15.35 -13.48
C ASP A 616 42.01 16.75 -12.84
N LEU A 617 42.75 17.06 -11.77
CA LEU A 617 42.60 18.35 -11.09
C LEU A 617 43.33 19.46 -11.87
N ALA A 618 42.58 20.47 -12.29
CA ALA A 618 43.03 21.61 -13.09
C ALA A 618 42.07 22.80 -12.88
N ASN A 619 42.49 24.00 -13.28
CA ASN A 619 41.70 25.23 -13.22
C ASN A 619 41.08 25.43 -11.82
N ASN A 620 39.78 25.71 -11.74
CA ASN A 620 39.04 25.89 -10.49
C ASN A 620 38.08 24.72 -10.21
N LYS A 621 38.46 23.49 -10.58
CA LYS A 621 37.62 22.28 -10.44
C LYS A 621 37.22 21.94 -9.00
N ILE A 622 37.93 22.48 -8.01
CA ILE A 622 37.50 22.51 -6.61
C ILE A 622 37.57 23.97 -6.19
N ARG A 623 36.43 24.58 -5.86
CA ARG A 623 36.33 26.02 -5.56
C ARG A 623 35.30 26.33 -4.49
N CYS A 624 35.56 27.35 -3.70
CA CYS A 624 34.55 28.00 -2.88
C CYS A 624 33.85 29.12 -3.66
N VAL A 625 32.57 29.37 -3.36
CA VAL A 625 31.81 30.48 -3.94
C VAL A 625 32.28 31.83 -3.38
N ASP A 626 32.66 31.86 -2.10
CA ASP A 626 33.23 33.01 -1.42
C ASP A 626 34.25 32.58 -0.34
N ASP A 627 34.71 33.55 0.44
CA ASP A 627 35.74 33.38 1.47
C ASP A 627 35.30 32.66 2.75
N THR A 628 34.01 32.33 2.87
CA THR A 628 33.48 31.64 4.05
C THR A 628 33.51 30.11 3.91
N GLY A 629 33.68 29.59 2.69
CA GLY A 629 33.74 28.15 2.42
C GLY A 629 35.08 27.52 2.83
N VAL A 630 35.04 26.24 3.27
CA VAL A 630 36.22 25.49 3.70
C VAL A 630 36.33 24.16 2.95
N VAL A 631 37.52 23.87 2.39
CA VAL A 631 37.86 22.56 1.83
C VAL A 631 38.87 21.86 2.75
N ILE A 632 38.55 20.65 3.18
CA ILE A 632 39.42 19.85 4.04
C ILE A 632 39.92 18.64 3.25
N PHE A 633 41.23 18.54 3.07
CA PHE A 633 41.88 17.34 2.54
C PHE A 633 42.35 16.48 3.71
N ASP A 634 41.77 15.28 3.84
CA ASP A 634 42.08 14.34 4.91
C ASP A 634 42.60 13.03 4.32
N ASN A 635 43.91 12.79 4.45
CA ASN A 635 44.57 11.63 3.84
C ASN A 635 44.29 11.51 2.32
N ALA A 636 44.49 12.62 1.57
CA ALA A 636 44.20 12.70 0.15
C ALA A 636 45.47 12.74 -0.73
N GLN A 637 45.45 12.00 -1.84
CA GLN A 637 46.42 12.12 -2.93
C GLN A 637 45.79 12.95 -4.05
N ILE A 638 46.42 14.06 -4.40
CA ILE A 638 45.94 15.05 -5.38
C ILE A 638 46.86 15.01 -6.59
N ILE A 639 46.33 14.61 -7.75
CA ILE A 639 47.07 14.51 -9.00
C ILE A 639 46.60 15.64 -9.93
N LEU A 640 47.52 16.59 -10.16
CA LEU A 640 47.32 17.71 -11.07
C LEU A 640 47.47 17.25 -12.53
N ASP A 641 46.55 17.72 -13.38
CA ASP A 641 46.57 17.51 -14.83
C ASP A 641 46.88 18.80 -15.61
N ASP A 642 46.66 19.94 -14.96
CA ASP A 642 47.11 21.26 -15.40
C ASP A 642 47.27 22.15 -14.15
N THR A 643 47.50 23.44 -14.36
CA THR A 643 47.52 24.44 -13.30
C THR A 643 46.16 24.48 -12.60
N PHE A 644 46.17 24.20 -11.30
CA PHE A 644 45.03 24.36 -10.41
C PHE A 644 45.13 25.68 -9.65
N THR A 645 44.03 26.40 -9.51
CA THR A 645 43.97 27.70 -8.86
C THR A 645 42.85 27.75 -7.83
N PHE A 646 43.20 28.11 -6.60
CA PHE A 646 42.26 28.26 -5.49
C PHE A 646 42.17 29.74 -5.09
N THR A 647 41.02 30.38 -5.37
CA THR A 647 40.86 31.85 -5.31
C THR A 647 40.07 32.36 -4.12
N HIS A 648 39.23 31.53 -3.50
CA HIS A 648 38.36 31.91 -2.38
C HIS A 648 38.28 30.79 -1.35
N GLY A 649 38.01 31.15 -0.11
CA GLY A 649 37.81 30.21 0.99
C GLY A 649 39.12 29.68 1.56
N ALA A 650 39.04 28.79 2.53
CA ALA A 650 40.19 28.23 3.24
C ALA A 650 40.40 26.74 2.95
N MET A 651 41.65 26.29 2.99
CA MET A 651 41.99 24.87 2.93
C MET A 651 42.56 24.35 4.26
N GLN A 652 42.24 23.11 4.61
CA GLN A 652 42.86 22.41 5.74
C GLN A 652 43.44 21.07 5.29
N PHE A 653 44.66 20.77 5.71
CA PHE A 653 45.35 19.53 5.40
C PHE A 653 45.51 18.69 6.68
N LEU A 654 44.76 17.60 6.77
CA LEU A 654 44.77 16.64 7.88
C LEU A 654 45.43 15.33 7.43
N ASN A 655 46.13 14.68 8.35
CA ASN A 655 46.84 13.43 8.11
C ASN A 655 47.84 13.58 6.94
N LYS A 656 47.74 12.75 5.90
CA LYS A 656 48.75 12.59 4.86
C LYS A 656 48.25 13.12 3.53
N ASN A 657 48.60 14.35 3.17
CA ASN A 657 48.21 14.93 1.89
C ASN A 657 49.40 15.02 0.93
N ILE A 658 49.20 14.60 -0.31
CA ILE A 658 50.24 14.57 -1.34
C ILE A 658 49.72 15.25 -2.60
N ILE A 659 50.39 16.30 -3.06
CA ILE A 659 50.17 16.91 -4.38
C ILE A 659 51.24 16.42 -5.34
N GLN A 660 50.82 15.95 -6.51
CA GLN A 660 51.64 15.37 -7.56
C GLN A 660 51.24 15.89 -8.95
N GLY A 661 52.13 15.70 -9.93
CA GLY A 661 51.95 16.16 -11.31
C GLY A 661 52.85 17.37 -11.59
N ALA A 662 53.53 17.39 -12.73
CA ALA A 662 54.49 18.44 -13.08
C ALA A 662 53.79 19.74 -13.52
N HIS A 663 52.89 20.24 -12.68
CA HIS A 663 52.01 21.38 -12.89
C HIS A 663 51.99 22.29 -11.65
N SER A 664 51.27 23.40 -11.74
CA SER A 664 51.21 24.41 -10.68
C SER A 664 49.97 24.25 -9.80
N PHE A 665 50.17 24.33 -8.49
CA PHE A 665 49.12 24.59 -7.52
C PHE A 665 49.22 26.07 -7.11
N VAL A 666 48.24 26.88 -7.49
CA VAL A 666 48.24 28.34 -7.27
C VAL A 666 47.29 28.68 -6.12
N TYR A 667 47.87 29.20 -5.04
CA TYR A 667 47.18 29.69 -3.87
C TYR A 667 46.90 31.19 -4.02
N GLN A 668 45.66 31.58 -4.32
CA GLN A 668 45.24 32.96 -4.60
C GLN A 668 44.14 33.46 -3.66
N THR A 669 43.78 32.68 -2.65
CA THR A 669 42.80 33.10 -1.63
C THR A 669 43.40 34.07 -0.63
N GLN A 670 42.58 35.00 -0.11
CA GLN A 670 42.95 35.89 1.00
C GLN A 670 42.72 35.22 2.37
N MET A 671 42.15 34.03 2.40
CA MET A 671 41.87 33.31 3.63
C MET A 671 43.06 32.49 4.08
N THR A 672 43.12 32.20 5.37
CA THR A 672 44.16 31.36 5.95
C THR A 672 43.87 29.89 5.70
N SER A 673 44.85 29.17 5.16
CA SER A 673 44.86 27.72 5.05
C SER A 673 45.85 27.11 6.03
N THR A 674 45.57 25.90 6.51
CA THR A 674 46.29 25.31 7.64
C THR A 674 46.73 23.88 7.37
N ILE A 675 48.02 23.60 7.58
CA ILE A 675 48.52 22.24 7.77
C ILE A 675 48.36 21.92 9.26
N ARG A 676 47.54 20.91 9.58
CA ARG A 676 47.14 20.59 10.96
C ARG A 676 48.25 19.88 11.75
N HIS A 677 48.03 19.74 13.05
CA HIS A 677 48.85 18.94 13.95
C HIS A 677 49.06 17.53 13.41
N GLU A 678 50.27 17.00 13.56
CA GLU A 678 50.70 15.66 13.10
C GLU A 678 50.35 15.34 11.63
N SER A 679 50.17 16.38 10.81
CA SER A 679 49.76 16.27 9.41
C SER A 679 50.87 16.76 8.49
N TYR A 680 50.89 16.25 7.26
CA TYR A 680 51.80 16.74 6.23
C TYR A 680 51.11 17.09 4.92
N LEU A 681 51.64 18.12 4.27
CA LEU A 681 51.45 18.41 2.86
C LEU A 681 52.76 18.11 2.13
N LYS A 682 52.75 17.11 1.24
CA LYS A 682 53.90 16.76 0.42
C LYS A 682 53.71 17.28 -1.00
N LEU A 683 54.66 18.06 -1.48
CA LEU A 683 54.78 18.45 -2.88
C LEU A 683 55.78 17.51 -3.55
N ASP A 684 55.32 16.78 -4.57
CA ASP A 684 56.06 15.66 -5.16
C ASP A 684 56.00 15.69 -6.69
N LEU A 685 56.86 14.92 -7.36
CA LEU A 685 56.85 14.72 -8.81
C LEU A 685 56.83 16.01 -9.66
N GLY A 686 57.59 17.03 -9.26
CA GLY A 686 57.75 18.25 -10.08
C GLY A 686 56.69 19.34 -9.87
N VAL A 687 55.82 19.20 -8.87
CA VAL A 687 54.80 20.23 -8.54
C VAL A 687 55.46 21.58 -8.25
N THR A 688 54.84 22.65 -8.76
CA THR A 688 55.12 24.03 -8.36
C THR A 688 53.99 24.55 -7.49
N PHE A 689 54.24 24.80 -6.20
CA PHE A 689 53.30 25.49 -5.33
C PHE A 689 53.57 26.99 -5.40
N SER A 690 52.62 27.76 -5.91
CA SER A 690 52.69 29.21 -6.06
C SER A 690 51.83 29.88 -4.99
N TYR A 691 52.46 30.46 -3.97
CA TYR A 691 51.84 31.33 -2.99
C TYR A 691 51.65 32.73 -3.58
N ASP A 692 50.43 33.03 -4.01
CA ASP A 692 50.05 34.22 -4.76
C ASP A 692 48.75 34.90 -4.28
N PRO A 693 48.54 35.12 -2.97
CA PRO A 693 47.35 35.84 -2.53
C PRO A 693 47.37 37.30 -3.04
N PRO A 694 46.19 37.92 -3.29
CA PRO A 694 46.09 39.33 -3.58
C PRO A 694 46.83 40.15 -2.52
N PHE A 695 47.65 41.10 -3.00
CA PHE A 695 48.47 41.91 -2.12
C PHE A 695 47.59 42.78 -1.20
N VAL A 696 47.61 42.42 0.08
CA VAL A 696 47.11 43.23 1.21
C VAL A 696 48.17 43.13 2.30
N GLU A 697 48.44 44.22 3.00
CA GLU A 697 49.36 44.23 4.13
C GLU A 697 48.93 43.17 5.17
N GLY A 698 49.86 42.27 5.54
CA GLY A 698 49.58 41.14 6.44
C GLY A 698 49.23 39.81 5.75
N ASN A 699 48.99 39.78 4.43
CA ASN A 699 48.72 38.53 3.69
C ASN A 699 49.97 37.65 3.43
N ASN A 700 51.09 37.90 4.10
CA ASN A 700 52.28 37.04 4.02
C ASN A 700 52.22 35.82 4.97
N ARG A 701 51.16 35.68 5.79
CA ARG A 701 50.99 34.58 6.77
C ARG A 701 49.72 33.74 6.57
N LEU A 702 49.26 33.59 5.33
CA LEU A 702 48.00 32.86 5.03
C LEU A 702 48.18 31.35 4.87
N LEU A 703 49.40 30.83 4.68
CA LEU A 703 49.66 29.39 4.82
C LEU A 703 50.26 29.13 6.20
N GLN A 704 49.44 28.57 7.11
CA GLN A 704 49.80 28.35 8.51
C GLN A 704 50.05 26.88 8.83
N PHE A 705 50.85 26.68 9.85
CA PHE A 705 51.16 25.40 10.46
C PHE A 705 50.63 25.46 11.89
N GLU A 706 49.83 24.48 12.29
CA GLU A 706 49.17 24.48 13.60
C GLU A 706 50.20 24.48 14.74
N ASP A 707 51.24 23.65 14.60
CA ASP A 707 52.42 23.65 15.48
C ASP A 707 53.66 23.02 14.80
N SER A 708 54.70 22.75 15.57
CA SER A 708 55.98 22.20 15.07
C SER A 708 55.88 20.81 14.44
N SER A 709 54.82 20.05 14.70
CA SER A 709 54.57 18.73 14.11
C SER A 709 53.94 18.79 12.70
N SER A 710 53.39 19.95 12.32
CA SER A 710 52.87 20.20 10.97
C SER A 710 54.01 20.26 9.95
N LEU A 711 53.89 19.52 8.85
CA LEU A 711 54.99 19.29 7.90
C LEU A 711 54.66 19.76 6.48
N LEU A 712 55.54 20.55 5.88
CA LEU A 712 55.59 20.77 4.44
C LEU A 712 56.79 19.99 3.89
N ILE A 713 56.54 19.04 2.99
CA ILE A 713 57.58 18.17 2.46
C ILE A 713 57.83 18.54 1.00
N LEU A 714 59.08 18.86 0.65
CA LEU A 714 59.49 19.09 -0.73
C LEU A 714 60.25 17.89 -1.27
N ASN A 715 59.77 17.32 -2.37
CA ASN A 715 60.37 16.18 -3.05
C ASN A 715 60.44 16.42 -4.56
N ARG A 716 61.53 17.05 -5.04
CA ARG A 716 61.66 17.53 -6.43
C ARG A 716 60.58 18.54 -6.78
N ALA A 717 60.25 19.43 -5.85
CA ALA A 717 59.18 20.42 -6.01
C ALA A 717 59.73 21.84 -6.02
N SER A 718 58.92 22.77 -6.50
CA SER A 718 59.19 24.21 -6.45
C SER A 718 58.16 24.90 -5.54
N PHE A 719 58.61 25.83 -4.72
CA PHE A 719 57.76 26.66 -3.86
C PHE A 719 58.05 28.13 -4.13
N ILE A 720 57.07 28.86 -4.65
CA ILE A 720 57.24 30.23 -5.14
C ILE A 720 56.38 31.17 -4.32
N ALA A 721 56.96 32.23 -3.79
CA ALA A 721 56.23 33.36 -3.21
C ALA A 721 56.18 34.53 -4.21
N THR A 722 55.00 35.08 -4.47
CA THR A 722 54.86 36.14 -5.49
C THR A 722 55.05 37.54 -4.90
N SER A 723 54.07 38.43 -5.08
CA SER A 723 54.12 39.86 -4.73
C SER A 723 53.84 40.13 -3.24
N SER A 724 53.19 39.19 -2.55
CA SER A 724 52.93 39.24 -1.11
C SER A 724 54.13 38.87 -0.25
N GLY A 725 55.10 38.14 -0.82
CA GLY A 725 56.05 37.35 -0.02
C GLY A 725 55.33 36.28 0.81
N ILE A 726 56.08 35.55 1.62
CA ILE A 726 55.53 34.62 2.61
C ILE A 726 56.44 34.55 3.83
N GLU A 727 55.85 34.56 5.02
CA GLU A 727 56.54 34.41 6.29
C GLU A 727 56.03 33.16 7.00
N LEU A 728 56.94 32.22 7.23
CA LEU A 728 56.67 30.95 7.89
C LEU A 728 57.20 31.04 9.31
N THR A 729 56.34 30.86 10.31
CA THR A 729 56.70 31.07 11.72
C THR A 729 56.55 29.83 12.60
N LYS A 730 55.92 28.76 12.09
CA LYS A 730 55.67 27.51 12.82
C LYS A 730 55.74 26.32 11.88
N GLY A 731 55.89 25.12 12.44
CA GLY A 731 55.95 23.88 11.66
C GLY A 731 57.34 23.56 11.17
N THR A 732 57.40 22.62 10.23
CA THR A 732 58.65 22.07 9.72
C THR A 732 58.61 21.91 8.19
N LEU A 733 59.62 22.44 7.50
CA LEU A 733 59.95 22.14 6.10
C LEU A 733 60.92 20.97 6.03
N ASP A 734 60.52 19.85 5.43
CA ASP A 734 61.37 18.67 5.20
C ASP A 734 61.72 18.53 3.71
N VAL A 735 62.99 18.78 3.37
CA VAL A 735 63.49 18.74 2.00
C VAL A 735 64.13 17.38 1.72
N LYS A 736 63.38 16.51 1.03
CA LYS A 736 63.75 15.10 0.81
C LYS A 736 64.54 14.85 -0.47
N GLN A 737 64.39 15.71 -1.47
CA GLN A 737 65.19 15.72 -2.70
C GLN A 737 65.38 17.17 -3.15
N ASN A 738 66.35 17.41 -4.04
CA ASN A 738 66.68 18.76 -4.51
C ASN A 738 65.40 19.48 -4.96
N SER A 739 65.10 20.58 -4.28
CA SER A 739 63.85 21.32 -4.42
C SER A 739 64.15 22.81 -4.43
N TYR A 740 63.23 23.59 -4.99
CA TYR A 740 63.47 24.99 -5.31
C TYR A 740 62.54 25.87 -4.48
N ILE A 741 63.09 26.95 -3.95
CA ILE A 741 62.32 28.09 -3.45
C ILE A 741 62.59 29.30 -4.34
N SER A 742 61.62 30.20 -4.49
CA SER A 742 61.80 31.45 -5.22
C SER A 742 60.90 32.54 -4.68
N SER A 743 61.30 33.79 -4.84
CA SER A 743 60.39 34.92 -4.77
C SER A 743 60.41 35.76 -6.06
N THR A 744 59.26 36.34 -6.43
CA THR A 744 59.15 37.15 -7.67
C THR A 744 59.62 38.59 -7.51
N GLN A 745 59.72 39.08 -6.27
CA GLN A 745 60.23 40.41 -5.96
C GLN A 745 61.72 40.33 -5.64
N ASN A 746 62.52 41.10 -6.38
CA ASN A 746 63.89 41.44 -5.98
C ASN A 746 63.81 42.66 -5.06
N LEU A 747 64.65 42.72 -4.02
CA LEU A 747 64.67 43.83 -3.05
C LEU A 747 64.55 45.22 -3.71
N VAL A 748 63.40 45.88 -3.53
CA VAL A 748 63.22 47.31 -3.80
C VAL A 748 62.89 47.97 -2.46
N SER A 749 63.89 48.64 -1.88
CA SER A 749 63.77 49.63 -0.79
C SER A 749 62.74 49.34 0.31
N GLY A 750 63.11 48.55 1.33
CA GLY A 750 62.51 48.62 2.66
C GLY A 750 61.15 47.95 2.89
N THR A 751 60.59 47.24 1.90
CA THR A 751 59.48 46.30 2.16
C THR A 751 59.93 44.88 1.86
N GLU A 752 60.01 44.08 2.92
CA GLU A 752 60.45 42.67 2.97
C GLU A 752 59.40 41.80 2.26
N ARG A 753 59.78 41.14 1.17
CA ARG A 753 58.84 40.42 0.26
C ARG A 753 59.43 39.14 -0.33
N GLY A 754 60.28 38.46 0.44
CA GLY A 754 60.87 37.17 0.10
C GLY A 754 60.09 35.95 0.63
N VAL A 755 60.78 34.81 0.68
CA VAL A 755 60.41 33.69 1.54
C VAL A 755 61.13 33.89 2.88
N ALA A 756 60.41 34.02 3.98
CA ALA A 756 60.99 34.23 5.31
C ALA A 756 60.84 32.99 6.19
N PHE A 757 61.94 32.58 6.82
CA PHE A 757 61.97 31.54 7.85
C PHE A 757 62.10 32.18 9.22
N GLY A 758 61.03 32.07 10.01
CA GLY A 758 60.84 32.73 11.30
C GLY A 758 60.40 34.19 11.16
N ASP A 759 60.11 34.84 12.30
CA ASP A 759 59.80 36.27 12.37
C ASP A 759 60.63 37.04 13.41
N GLY A 760 61.70 36.42 13.93
CA GLY A 760 62.53 36.98 15.01
C GLY A 760 61.96 36.74 16.41
N VAL A 761 60.78 36.12 16.53
CA VAL A 761 60.19 35.66 17.80
C VAL A 761 59.89 34.16 17.71
N ASP A 762 59.13 33.77 16.71
CA ASP A 762 58.76 32.39 16.41
C ASP A 762 59.67 31.83 15.30
N ASP A 763 60.10 30.58 15.48
CA ASP A 763 61.01 29.90 14.55
C ASP A 763 60.29 28.90 13.64
N PHE A 764 60.73 28.85 12.38
CA PHE A 764 60.34 27.83 11.43
C PHE A 764 61.42 26.75 11.26
N ASN A 765 61.08 25.49 11.51
CA ASN A 765 62.05 24.41 11.39
C ASN A 765 62.29 24.05 9.92
N VAL A 766 63.56 23.91 9.54
CA VAL A 766 63.97 23.50 8.19
C VAL A 766 64.93 22.34 8.29
N ILE A 767 64.58 21.21 7.69
CA ILE A 767 65.40 20.01 7.64
C ILE A 767 65.77 19.74 6.19
N VAL A 768 67.08 19.72 5.91
CA VAL A 768 67.60 19.32 4.59
C VAL A 768 68.28 17.97 4.73
N ARG A 769 67.71 16.95 4.06
CA ARG A 769 68.17 15.56 4.14
C ARG A 769 69.59 15.38 3.56
N PRO A 770 70.27 14.27 3.87
CA PRO A 770 71.64 14.04 3.39
C PRO A 770 71.73 14.12 1.87
N GLU A 771 72.76 14.79 1.35
CA GLU A 771 73.00 14.93 -0.11
C GLU A 771 71.93 15.71 -0.88
N VAL A 772 71.05 16.42 -0.17
CA VAL A 772 69.97 17.24 -0.75
C VAL A 772 70.31 18.72 -0.62
N SER A 773 69.88 19.51 -1.60
CA SER A 773 69.94 20.97 -1.54
C SER A 773 68.54 21.59 -1.59
N LEU A 774 68.29 22.55 -0.69
CA LEU A 774 67.22 23.53 -0.86
C LEU A 774 67.79 24.70 -1.66
N ILE A 775 67.27 24.94 -2.86
CA ILE A 775 67.86 25.87 -3.83
C ILE A 775 66.98 27.11 -3.96
N LEU A 776 67.48 28.27 -3.55
CA LEU A 776 66.86 29.55 -3.89
C LEU A 776 67.20 29.89 -5.34
N ASN A 777 66.28 29.61 -6.26
CA ASN A 777 66.50 29.80 -7.69
C ASN A 777 66.51 31.29 -8.09
N SER A 778 65.62 32.09 -7.53
CA SER A 778 65.54 33.55 -7.73
C SER A 778 64.90 34.26 -6.54
N GLY A 779 65.12 35.56 -6.41
CA GLY A 779 64.49 36.38 -5.37
C GLY A 779 65.26 36.38 -4.05
N VAL A 780 64.54 36.40 -2.94
CA VAL A 780 65.08 36.63 -1.58
C VAL A 780 64.63 35.51 -0.63
N LEU A 781 65.59 34.94 0.08
CA LEU A 781 65.37 34.13 1.27
C LEU A 781 65.78 34.95 2.50
N GLU A 782 64.85 35.14 3.42
CA GLU A 782 65.06 35.88 4.66
C GLU A 782 65.17 34.89 5.82
N TYR A 783 66.26 34.96 6.58
CA TYR A 783 66.48 34.10 7.74
C TYR A 783 66.33 34.91 9.03
N ARG A 784 65.29 34.58 9.80
CA ARG A 784 64.86 35.27 11.03
C ARG A 784 64.68 34.33 12.21
N ASN A 785 65.03 33.05 12.06
CA ASN A 785 65.01 32.11 13.17
C ASN A 785 66.06 32.49 14.23
N THR A 786 65.66 32.48 15.48
CA THR A 786 66.48 32.80 16.65
C THR A 786 67.15 31.56 17.26
N SER A 787 66.52 30.39 17.21
CA SER A 787 67.11 29.15 17.69
C SER A 787 68.05 28.55 16.66
N SER A 788 69.23 28.14 17.13
CA SER A 788 70.21 27.46 16.29
C SER A 788 69.80 26.04 15.87
N ALA A 789 68.74 25.49 16.48
CA ALA A 789 68.21 24.16 16.15
C ALA A 789 67.21 24.18 14.99
N SER A 790 66.70 25.37 14.62
CA SER A 790 65.63 25.53 13.62
C SER A 790 66.10 25.33 12.18
N LEU A 791 67.42 25.27 11.94
CA LEU A 791 67.98 24.81 10.66
C LEU A 791 68.85 23.58 10.87
N ASN A 792 68.45 22.46 10.27
CA ASN A 792 69.16 21.20 10.34
C ASN A 792 69.64 20.76 8.95
N LEU A 793 70.90 21.07 8.65
CA LEU A 793 71.63 20.51 7.52
C LEU A 793 72.32 19.24 7.98
N THR A 794 71.73 18.10 7.62
CA THR A 794 71.99 16.79 8.24
C THR A 794 73.37 16.19 7.97
N ASN A 795 74.07 16.61 6.92
CA ASN A 795 75.45 16.18 6.63
C ASN A 795 76.23 17.23 5.80
N PRO A 796 77.56 17.05 5.59
CA PRO A 796 78.36 17.97 4.76
C PRO A 796 77.88 18.16 3.33
N LEU A 797 77.10 17.21 2.81
CA LEU A 797 76.55 17.26 1.46
C LEU A 797 75.17 17.94 1.39
N SER A 798 74.47 18.08 2.52
CA SER A 798 73.23 18.86 2.61
C SER A 798 73.50 20.36 2.58
N ALA A 799 72.70 21.10 1.81
CA ALA A 799 72.98 22.52 1.57
C ALA A 799 71.73 23.39 1.44
N ILE A 800 71.89 24.67 1.79
CA ILE A 800 71.08 25.74 1.21
C ILE A 800 71.92 26.35 0.08
N ALA A 801 71.41 26.32 -1.14
CA ALA A 801 72.09 26.90 -2.30
C ALA A 801 71.39 28.18 -2.72
N ILE A 802 72.16 29.27 -2.83
CA ILE A 802 71.68 30.58 -3.28
C ILE A 802 72.06 30.71 -4.74
N GLY A 803 71.05 30.70 -5.62
CA GLY A 803 71.19 30.76 -7.06
C GLY A 803 71.74 32.10 -7.56
N THR A 804 72.07 32.14 -8.85
CA THR A 804 72.66 33.33 -9.48
C THR A 804 71.77 34.55 -9.36
N GLY A 805 72.30 35.64 -8.81
CA GLY A 805 71.58 36.89 -8.58
C GLY A 805 70.57 36.86 -7.41
N ALA A 806 70.32 35.70 -6.80
CA ALA A 806 69.42 35.57 -5.66
C ALA A 806 70.07 36.08 -4.36
N THR A 807 69.25 36.43 -3.37
CA THR A 807 69.71 37.05 -2.11
C THR A 807 69.37 36.19 -0.90
N LEU A 808 70.37 35.87 -0.09
CA LEU A 808 70.17 35.45 1.30
C LEU A 808 70.30 36.68 2.21
N GLN A 809 69.24 36.98 2.96
CA GLN A 809 69.19 38.11 3.89
C GLN A 809 69.09 37.62 5.33
N LEU A 810 70.03 38.05 6.18
CA LEU A 810 70.19 37.55 7.55
C LEU A 810 69.80 38.59 8.58
N TYR A 811 68.67 38.37 9.24
CA TYR A 811 68.24 39.08 10.44
C TYR A 811 68.80 38.42 11.70
N GLU A 812 69.05 37.11 11.63
CA GLU A 812 69.70 36.31 12.66
C GLU A 812 70.89 35.50 12.08
N ASN A 813 71.72 34.94 12.96
CA ASN A 813 72.81 34.07 12.53
C ASN A 813 72.25 32.75 11.97
N ILE A 814 72.71 32.34 10.78
CA ILE A 814 72.33 31.05 10.19
C ILE A 814 73.38 29.98 10.53
N PRO A 815 73.07 28.96 11.36
CA PRO A 815 73.98 27.88 11.67
C PRO A 815 73.95 26.82 10.56
N THR A 816 75.09 26.50 9.95
CA THR A 816 75.13 25.44 8.94
C THR A 816 75.27 24.05 9.55
N GLY A 817 75.62 23.95 10.83
CA GLY A 817 75.88 22.67 11.50
C GLY A 817 76.89 21.83 10.71
N ALA A 818 76.51 20.59 10.37
CA ALA A 818 77.35 19.70 9.57
C ALA A 818 77.33 20.02 8.06
N GLY A 819 76.37 20.81 7.57
CA GLY A 819 76.22 21.15 6.16
C GLY A 819 76.85 22.49 5.76
N ARG A 820 76.36 23.06 4.65
CA ARG A 820 76.94 24.27 4.05
C ARG A 820 75.93 25.19 3.38
N VAL A 821 76.27 26.47 3.24
CA VAL A 821 75.57 27.40 2.36
C VAL A 821 76.39 27.59 1.09
N VAL A 822 75.81 27.25 -0.06
CA VAL A 822 76.44 27.40 -1.38
C VAL A 822 75.97 28.71 -1.99
N PHE A 823 76.89 29.50 -2.55
CA PHE A 823 76.56 30.72 -3.27
C PHE A 823 77.01 30.58 -4.72
N GLU A 824 76.06 30.55 -5.66
CA GLU A 824 76.35 30.56 -7.09
C GLU A 824 76.87 31.95 -7.53
N ASN A 825 77.29 32.07 -8.80
CA ASN A 825 77.84 33.32 -9.31
C ASN A 825 76.83 34.49 -9.17
N GLU A 826 77.29 35.65 -8.69
CA GLU A 826 76.51 36.86 -8.43
C GLU A 826 75.40 36.71 -7.37
N ALA A 827 75.41 35.62 -6.59
CA ALA A 827 74.56 35.52 -5.41
C ALA A 827 74.92 36.59 -4.37
N ARG A 828 73.92 37.03 -3.61
CA ARG A 828 74.03 38.14 -2.65
C ARG A 828 73.85 37.64 -1.22
N LEU A 829 74.75 38.03 -0.33
CA LEU A 829 74.62 37.87 1.12
C LEU A 829 74.44 39.24 1.76
N LEU A 830 73.22 39.54 2.21
CA LEU A 830 72.91 40.75 2.98
C LEU A 830 72.76 40.39 4.45
N ARG A 831 73.42 41.14 5.33
CA ARG A 831 73.43 40.86 6.77
C ARG A 831 73.41 42.15 7.58
N THR A 832 73.00 42.09 8.84
CA THR A 832 73.22 43.20 9.78
C THR A 832 74.68 43.20 10.22
N ASN A 833 75.11 44.22 10.97
CA ASN A 833 76.45 44.24 11.55
C ASN A 833 76.71 43.08 12.53
N ALA A 834 75.65 42.50 13.10
CA ALA A 834 75.72 41.49 14.14
C ALA A 834 75.49 40.05 13.63
N THR A 835 75.12 39.87 12.36
CA THR A 835 74.72 38.56 11.83
C THR A 835 75.72 38.01 10.80
N ASN A 836 75.82 36.68 10.74
CA ASN A 836 76.68 35.96 9.82
C ASN A 836 76.19 34.52 9.59
N VAL A 837 76.78 33.85 8.59
CA VAL A 837 76.69 32.39 8.45
C VAL A 837 77.70 31.74 9.39
N ILE A 838 77.24 30.91 10.32
CA ILE A 838 78.09 30.18 11.27
C ILE A 838 78.32 28.76 10.74
N GLY A 839 79.48 28.55 10.12
CA GLY A 839 79.91 27.26 9.57
C GLY A 839 80.45 27.35 8.14
N THR A 840 80.16 26.36 7.31
CA THR A 840 80.76 26.23 5.97
C THR A 840 80.03 27.08 4.93
N ILE A 841 80.77 27.96 4.26
CA ILE A 841 80.31 28.73 3.10
C ILE A 841 81.10 28.26 1.86
N GLU A 842 80.40 27.93 0.77
CA GLU A 842 81.00 27.52 -0.51
C GLU A 842 80.60 28.49 -1.64
N PRO A 843 81.42 29.52 -1.95
CA PRO A 843 81.18 30.37 -3.10
C PRO A 843 81.66 29.70 -4.40
N ARG A 844 80.80 29.62 -5.42
CA ARG A 844 81.05 29.07 -6.76
C ARG A 844 81.19 30.15 -7.85
N GLY A 845 81.41 31.40 -7.44
CA GLY A 845 81.58 32.55 -8.30
C GLY A 845 81.73 33.84 -7.49
N ALA A 846 81.44 35.00 -8.11
CA ALA A 846 81.48 36.29 -7.42
C ALA A 846 80.36 36.38 -6.37
N LEU A 847 80.71 36.43 -5.09
CA LEU A 847 79.77 36.63 -3.99
C LEU A 847 79.67 38.11 -3.63
N ILE A 848 78.48 38.69 -3.76
CA ILE A 848 78.22 40.09 -3.40
C ILE A 848 77.81 40.15 -1.92
N ARG A 849 78.55 40.90 -1.10
CA ARG A 849 78.24 41.08 0.33
C ARG A 849 77.77 42.50 0.60
N GLY A 850 76.70 42.65 1.37
CA GLY A 850 76.17 43.94 1.78
C GLY A 850 75.77 43.96 3.25
N ILE A 851 75.77 45.15 3.84
CA ILE A 851 75.26 45.40 5.18
C ILE A 851 73.95 46.18 5.03
N PHE A 852 72.90 45.76 5.75
CA PHE A 852 71.64 46.50 5.82
C PHE A 852 71.30 46.87 7.26
N THR A 853 70.48 47.92 7.41
CA THR A 853 69.84 48.29 8.67
C THR A 853 68.42 47.75 8.60
N PRO A 854 67.99 46.87 9.53
CA PRO A 854 66.64 46.32 9.55
C PRO A 854 65.56 47.39 9.59
#